data_AF-A0A1C5LVX7-F1
#
_entry.id   AF-A0A1C5LVX7-F1
#
_cell.length_a   1.000
_cell.length_b   1.000
_cell.length_c   1.000
_cell.angle_alpha   90.00
_cell.angle_beta   90.00
_cell.angle_gamma   90.00
#
_symmetry.space_group_name_H-M   'P 1'
#
loop_
_entity.id
_entity.type
_entity.pdbx_description
1 polymer ?
#
loop_
_entity_poly.entity_id
_entity_poly.type
_entity_poly.pdbx_seq_one_letter_code
_entity_poly.pdbx_strand_id
1 'polypeptide(L)'
;MRIVISGIPIDVQKKNIKNMHLQVKPPDGHVVISAPLSVDDKAIEAYARTQLGFIKRAIAQFQDQPRASKRQYVSGETMYIWGKQYFLVFKPDNQKNSFEIQNQNIVLSMSAKSTVKQRDAYVKEEYRKILKEEIEKRLPKWETQTGLKCDSWQTKYMVTKWGACSTDKKKLWFNLQLAQKPYACLDYIILHELTHLITRKHDATFIAHMDRHMPNWREIRKELNDSRLDYYEAQDESPLQKLIDQSRYDDIRDAAIAYIQEDHSGDTKRLSVIDMEIENVIHIEQPEDGVIAFDVIASCDVEMPSASRKGYFNERWLKIHCQVTLGIDMSGFRIMSVGNCEPQEESDNDRLSGELVPIISRDQFEGEAEKFLTRYCPEALDKPMRVPIETIASDMKLQVIEDVPLSDDLTYFGTIIFDNGNVLDKHRKITIRNAKRGTVYLDPRVSYERSVGTKRTTLAHECFHWYRHQPYHVLMKMIGANDNLGRAIQCQIAANTTDSDKWKAVDWMEWQAKGVAPRILMPAKTTRLKVEQLLVAYGGADDASIAAYENVIDELAELFDVSRQAAKVRLMDLGYSKAEGAYPFVDGQYVRGYSFEAGALDKNQTFTIPYADLFKAYCFDREFKKLIDSGQFIFADRHLVLNNEKYIARDQSGNATLSEYALSHMDECCVVFSKGYSYQSKYQGARYYTQFMRNSAPVENQVEYSFELNAHNKALLDQIKNAKRRSEALRRYPGSFAETLVALQKEKKLSNKQLADRSLVGEKTIQRLRNDEEYPTSVQTVLALCVGLKLPLPEAKMFLGKTDFKLNSMKNEGYVYQCVLAACAENSIYEINEMLKENGITPLGSDPDLQ
;
A
#
# COMPACT_ATOMS: atom_id res chain seq x y z
N MET A 1 34.78 -4.83 -12.22
CA MET A 1 34.61 -5.62 -13.46
C MET A 1 34.06 -6.99 -13.09
N ARG A 2 33.22 -7.63 -13.91
CA ARG A 2 32.75 -9.00 -13.67
C ARG A 2 33.16 -9.90 -14.83
N ILE A 3 33.82 -11.01 -14.53
CA ILE A 3 34.24 -12.02 -15.52
C ILE A 3 33.48 -13.33 -15.26
N VAL A 4 33.19 -14.08 -16.31
CA VAL A 4 32.50 -15.38 -16.19
C VAL A 4 33.45 -16.47 -16.64
N ILE A 5 33.77 -17.39 -15.73
CA ILE A 5 34.67 -18.50 -16.01
C ILE A 5 33.96 -19.81 -15.69
N SER A 6 33.80 -20.65 -16.71
CA SER A 6 33.08 -21.94 -16.61
C SER A 6 31.69 -21.82 -15.96
N GLY A 7 30.96 -20.75 -16.30
CA GLY A 7 29.61 -20.48 -15.80
C GLY A 7 29.54 -19.85 -14.40
N ILE A 8 30.67 -19.58 -13.76
CA ILE A 8 30.73 -18.96 -12.42
C ILE A 8 31.03 -17.47 -12.59
N PRO A 9 30.16 -16.56 -12.11
CA PRO A 9 30.44 -15.14 -12.12
C PRO A 9 31.47 -14.80 -11.03
N ILE A 10 32.53 -14.10 -11.42
CA ILE A 10 33.63 -13.67 -10.54
C ILE A 10 33.76 -12.16 -10.61
N ASP A 11 33.64 -11.51 -9.45
CA ASP A 11 33.80 -10.07 -9.34
C ASP A 11 35.27 -9.71 -9.16
N VAL A 12 35.79 -8.93 -10.11
CA VAL A 12 37.18 -8.46 -10.11
C VAL A 12 37.23 -7.02 -9.61
N GLN A 13 37.98 -6.82 -8.53
CA GLN A 13 38.27 -5.52 -7.93
C GLN A 13 39.75 -5.19 -8.11
N LYS A 14 40.09 -4.20 -8.94
CA LYS A 14 41.47 -3.72 -9.02
C LYS A 14 41.74 -2.73 -7.88
N LYS A 15 42.78 -3.00 -7.09
CA LYS A 15 43.15 -2.24 -5.88
C LYS A 15 44.65 -1.96 -5.87
N ASN A 16 45.09 -0.99 -5.06
CA ASN A 16 46.51 -0.73 -4.83
C ASN A 16 47.12 -1.77 -3.86
N ILE A 17 47.30 -3.00 -4.36
CA ILE A 17 47.77 -4.17 -3.61
C ILE A 17 48.89 -4.87 -4.40
N LYS A 18 49.76 -5.62 -3.72
CA LYS A 18 50.92 -6.28 -4.36
C LYS A 18 50.60 -7.64 -5.01
N ASN A 19 49.61 -8.37 -4.49
CA ASN A 19 49.28 -9.73 -4.92
C ASN A 19 47.78 -9.85 -5.27
N MET A 20 47.43 -10.84 -6.10
CA MET A 20 46.02 -11.20 -6.32
C MET A 20 45.49 -12.05 -5.16
N HIS A 21 44.27 -11.77 -4.71
CA HIS A 21 43.59 -12.49 -3.65
C HIS A 21 42.21 -12.97 -4.11
N LEU A 22 41.89 -14.25 -3.89
CA LEU A 22 40.60 -14.84 -4.24
C LEU A 22 39.81 -15.20 -2.97
N GLN A 23 38.53 -14.84 -2.94
CA GLN A 23 37.61 -15.11 -1.83
C GLN A 23 36.30 -15.67 -2.38
N VAL A 24 35.68 -16.61 -1.64
CA VAL A 24 34.34 -17.13 -1.91
C VAL A 24 33.49 -16.81 -0.68
N LYS A 25 32.43 -16.01 -0.86
CA LYS A 25 31.60 -15.47 0.22
C LYS A 25 30.34 -16.34 0.45
N PRO A 26 29.94 -16.60 1.70
CA PRO A 26 28.60 -17.11 2.00
C PRO A 26 27.55 -16.01 1.74
N PRO A 27 26.25 -16.34 1.54
CA PRO A 27 25.62 -17.65 1.61
C PRO A 27 25.56 -18.46 0.30
N ASP A 28 25.82 -17.84 -0.84
CA ASP A 28 25.55 -18.37 -2.19
C ASP A 28 26.82 -18.80 -2.94
N GLY A 29 27.99 -18.57 -2.33
CA GLY A 29 29.28 -18.89 -2.93
C GLY A 29 29.81 -17.78 -3.85
N HIS A 30 29.41 -16.53 -3.62
CA HIS A 30 29.84 -15.40 -4.44
C HIS A 30 31.38 -15.24 -4.49
N VAL A 31 31.97 -15.21 -5.68
CA VAL A 31 33.44 -15.23 -5.86
C VAL A 31 33.97 -13.84 -6.16
N VAL A 32 34.99 -13.41 -5.42
CA VAL A 32 35.66 -12.11 -5.59
C VAL A 32 37.16 -12.31 -5.77
N ILE A 33 37.74 -11.65 -6.77
CA ILE A 33 39.18 -11.54 -6.97
C ILE A 33 39.61 -10.08 -6.80
N SER A 34 40.46 -9.80 -5.82
CA SER A 34 41.17 -8.52 -5.72
C SER A 34 42.49 -8.63 -6.47
N ALA A 35 42.75 -7.72 -7.42
CA ALA A 35 43.98 -7.72 -8.23
C ALA A 35 44.72 -6.37 -8.16
N PRO A 36 46.07 -6.34 -8.30
CA PRO A 36 46.81 -5.10 -8.44
C PRO A 36 46.36 -4.28 -9.66
N LEU A 37 46.41 -2.94 -9.56
CA LEU A 37 46.06 -2.03 -10.68
C LEU A 37 46.87 -2.29 -11.96
N SER A 38 48.10 -2.78 -11.83
CA SER A 38 49.03 -3.06 -12.94
C SER A 38 48.78 -4.38 -13.66
N VAL A 39 47.93 -5.27 -13.12
CA VAL A 39 47.67 -6.58 -13.71
C VAL A 39 46.56 -6.45 -14.76
N ASP A 40 46.81 -7.02 -15.95
CA ASP A 40 45.84 -7.01 -17.04
C ASP A 40 44.70 -8.03 -16.82
N ASP A 41 43.58 -7.82 -17.50
CA ASP A 41 42.38 -8.62 -17.28
C ASP A 41 42.56 -10.09 -17.73
N LYS A 42 43.44 -10.34 -18.72
CA LYS A 42 43.77 -11.68 -19.21
C LYS A 42 44.53 -12.50 -18.17
N ALA A 43 45.45 -11.89 -17.42
CA ALA A 43 46.17 -12.52 -16.33
C ALA A 43 45.24 -12.82 -15.14
N ILE A 44 44.26 -11.95 -14.88
CA ILE A 44 43.22 -12.19 -13.85
C ILE A 44 42.32 -13.36 -14.26
N GLU A 45 41.92 -13.44 -15.52
CA GLU A 45 41.16 -14.57 -16.04
C GLU A 45 41.96 -15.89 -15.98
N ALA A 46 43.25 -15.86 -16.32
CA ALA A 46 44.13 -17.02 -16.21
C ALA A 46 44.27 -17.48 -14.75
N TYR A 47 44.48 -16.53 -13.81
CA TYR A 47 44.54 -16.81 -12.38
C TYR A 47 43.24 -17.44 -11.86
N ALA A 48 42.09 -16.87 -12.21
CA ALA A 48 40.78 -17.41 -11.87
C ALA A 48 40.56 -18.83 -12.42
N ARG A 49 41.01 -19.09 -13.67
CA ARG A 49 40.97 -20.44 -14.26
C ARG A 49 41.83 -21.45 -13.48
N THR A 50 43.01 -21.05 -13.02
CA THR A 50 43.84 -21.95 -12.18
C THR A 50 43.22 -22.24 -10.81
N GLN A 51 42.39 -21.33 -10.29
CA GLN A 51 41.72 -21.48 -8.99
C GLN A 51 40.32 -22.11 -9.09
N LEU A 52 39.83 -22.45 -10.30
CA LEU A 52 38.50 -23.03 -10.53
C LEU A 52 38.19 -24.23 -9.63
N GLY A 53 39.18 -25.11 -9.41
CA GLY A 53 39.01 -26.28 -8.54
C GLY A 53 38.75 -25.90 -7.08
N PHE A 54 39.38 -24.84 -6.58
CA PHE A 54 39.13 -24.30 -5.24
C PHE A 54 37.77 -23.59 -5.17
N ILE A 55 37.46 -22.75 -6.16
CA ILE A 55 36.19 -22.01 -6.26
C ILE A 55 34.99 -22.96 -6.22
N LYS A 56 34.99 -24.00 -7.07
CA LYS A 56 33.88 -24.97 -7.12
C LYS A 56 33.69 -25.73 -5.82
N ARG A 57 34.78 -26.11 -5.15
CA ARG A 57 34.73 -26.78 -3.83
C ARG A 57 34.16 -25.87 -2.75
N ALA A 58 34.57 -24.60 -2.72
CA ALA A 58 34.07 -23.62 -1.75
C ALA A 58 32.60 -23.26 -2.00
N ILE A 59 32.16 -23.12 -3.26
CA ILE A 59 30.75 -22.90 -3.61
C ILE A 59 29.90 -24.09 -3.20
N ALA A 60 30.32 -25.32 -3.55
CA ALA A 60 29.61 -26.54 -3.16
C ALA A 60 29.52 -26.65 -1.62
N GLN A 61 30.59 -26.30 -0.89
CA GLN A 61 30.59 -26.28 0.56
C GLN A 61 29.54 -25.32 1.17
N PHE A 62 29.29 -24.17 0.55
CA PHE A 62 28.26 -23.22 1.02
C PHE A 62 26.84 -23.57 0.56
N GLN A 63 26.70 -24.21 -0.61
CA GLN A 63 25.41 -24.65 -1.14
C GLN A 63 24.90 -25.94 -0.49
N ASP A 64 25.81 -26.87 -0.15
CA ASP A 64 25.49 -28.11 0.57
C ASP A 64 25.34 -27.89 2.08
N GLN A 65 25.53 -26.68 2.60
CA GLN A 65 25.21 -26.35 3.99
C GLN A 65 23.68 -26.34 4.19
N PRO A 66 23.11 -27.31 4.95
CA PRO A 66 21.67 -27.40 5.10
C PRO A 66 21.13 -26.28 6.00
N ARG A 67 20.18 -25.47 5.52
CA ARG A 67 19.51 -24.40 6.29
C ARG A 67 18.14 -24.84 6.81
N ALA A 68 17.72 -24.31 7.96
CA ALA A 68 16.37 -24.50 8.47
C ALA A 68 15.36 -23.61 7.71
N SER A 69 14.08 -24.01 7.67
CA SER A 69 12.98 -23.19 7.15
C SER A 69 12.64 -22.03 8.09
N LYS A 70 12.03 -20.95 7.57
CA LYS A 70 11.55 -19.81 8.37
C LYS A 70 10.60 -20.26 9.47
N ARG A 71 10.92 -19.96 10.73
CA ARG A 71 10.11 -20.35 11.91
C ARG A 71 8.88 -19.45 12.04
N GLN A 72 7.75 -20.01 12.47
CA GLN A 72 6.51 -19.30 12.79
C GLN A 72 6.15 -19.42 14.28
N TYR A 73 6.91 -20.21 15.05
CA TYR A 73 6.71 -20.44 16.48
C TYR A 73 5.30 -20.94 16.79
N VAL A 74 4.80 -21.87 15.97
CA VAL A 74 3.52 -22.56 16.16
C VAL A 74 3.72 -23.99 16.63
N SER A 75 2.66 -24.60 17.18
CA SER A 75 2.69 -25.99 17.63
C SER A 75 3.12 -26.95 16.50
N GLY A 76 4.03 -27.88 16.82
CA GLY A 76 4.57 -28.87 15.89
C GLY A 76 5.92 -28.48 15.26
N GLU A 77 6.38 -27.24 15.42
CA GLU A 77 7.73 -26.85 15.02
C GLU A 77 8.80 -27.53 15.88
N THR A 78 9.97 -27.76 15.29
CA THR A 78 11.09 -28.38 16.00
C THR A 78 12.05 -27.32 16.51
N MET A 79 12.46 -27.46 17.77
CA MET A 79 13.45 -26.60 18.43
C MET A 79 14.56 -27.45 19.03
N TYR A 80 15.75 -26.87 19.16
CA TYR A 80 16.90 -27.55 19.73
C TYR A 80 17.39 -26.82 20.98
N ILE A 81 17.73 -27.59 22.01
CA ILE A 81 18.42 -27.10 23.21
C ILE A 81 19.52 -28.09 23.53
N TRP A 82 20.76 -27.60 23.57
CA TRP A 82 21.95 -28.41 23.81
C TRP A 82 22.09 -29.63 22.87
N GLY A 83 21.69 -29.46 21.60
CA GLY A 83 21.69 -30.53 20.58
C GLY A 83 20.54 -31.53 20.70
N LYS A 84 19.68 -31.44 21.72
CA LYS A 84 18.50 -32.29 21.87
C LYS A 84 17.30 -31.66 21.16
N GLN A 85 16.55 -32.49 20.45
CA GLN A 85 15.35 -32.09 19.73
C GLN A 85 14.13 -32.03 20.65
N TYR A 86 13.36 -30.95 20.53
CA TYR A 86 12.09 -30.73 21.21
C TYR A 86 11.02 -30.29 20.22
N PHE A 87 9.76 -30.64 20.47
CA PHE A 87 8.62 -30.13 19.71
C PHE A 87 7.97 -28.94 20.41
N LEU A 88 7.77 -27.86 19.68
CA LEU A 88 7.09 -26.68 20.19
C LEU A 88 5.60 -26.97 20.35
N VAL A 89 5.04 -26.58 21.49
CA VAL A 89 3.60 -26.57 21.78
C VAL A 89 3.24 -25.15 22.19
N PHE A 90 2.57 -24.43 21.30
CA PHE A 90 2.08 -23.09 21.57
C PHE A 90 0.76 -23.17 22.35
N LYS A 91 0.72 -22.55 23.53
CA LYS A 91 -0.48 -22.43 24.37
C LYS A 91 -0.88 -20.96 24.49
N PRO A 92 -2.05 -20.56 23.98
CA PRO A 92 -2.54 -19.20 24.18
C PRO A 92 -2.71 -18.87 25.67
N ASP A 93 -2.00 -17.85 26.15
CA ASP A 93 -2.13 -17.31 27.51
C ASP A 93 -2.00 -15.78 27.47
N ASN A 94 -3.06 -15.07 27.85
CA ASN A 94 -3.10 -13.60 27.83
C ASN A 94 -2.60 -12.97 29.14
N GLN A 95 -2.26 -13.76 30.16
CA GLN A 95 -1.86 -13.25 31.48
C GLN A 95 -0.34 -13.27 31.68
N LYS A 96 0.36 -14.29 31.15
CA LYS A 96 1.81 -14.45 31.37
C LYS A 96 2.49 -15.14 30.18
N ASN A 97 3.67 -14.65 29.82
CA ASN A 97 4.54 -15.35 28.89
C ASN A 97 5.36 -16.43 29.63
N SER A 98 5.46 -17.64 29.08
CA SER A 98 6.30 -18.71 29.64
C SER A 98 6.96 -19.57 28.57
N PHE A 99 8.11 -20.13 28.92
CA PHE A 99 8.88 -21.08 28.09
C PHE A 99 9.30 -22.24 28.97
N GLU A 100 8.59 -23.35 28.89
CA GLU A 100 8.78 -24.49 29.79
C GLU A 100 9.15 -25.74 29.01
N ILE A 101 10.26 -26.37 29.38
CA ILE A 101 10.67 -27.65 28.83
C ILE A 101 9.96 -28.74 29.60
N GLN A 102 9.01 -29.43 28.95
CA GLN A 102 8.24 -30.52 29.54
C GLN A 102 8.42 -31.78 28.68
N ASN A 103 9.14 -32.78 29.19
CA ASN A 103 9.46 -34.02 28.47
C ASN A 103 10.18 -33.75 27.12
N GLN A 104 9.56 -34.13 26.00
CA GLN A 104 10.05 -33.88 24.63
C GLN A 104 9.46 -32.61 24.00
N ASN A 105 8.73 -31.80 24.77
CA ASN A 105 8.08 -30.59 24.28
C ASN A 105 8.65 -29.32 24.93
N ILE A 106 8.61 -28.24 24.19
CA ILE A 106 8.75 -26.87 24.70
C ILE A 106 7.35 -26.26 24.67
N VAL A 107 6.81 -25.95 25.84
CA VAL A 107 5.53 -25.27 25.98
C VAL A 107 5.81 -23.76 25.97
N LEU A 108 5.44 -23.10 24.87
CA LEU A 108 5.51 -21.65 24.73
C LEU A 108 4.11 -21.09 25.00
N SER A 109 3.96 -20.38 26.12
CA SER A 109 2.69 -19.73 26.47
C SER A 109 2.80 -18.23 26.24
N MET A 110 1.97 -17.66 25.37
CA MET A 110 1.91 -16.22 25.06
C MET A 110 0.52 -15.85 24.53
N SER A 111 0.21 -14.56 24.42
CA SER A 111 -1.07 -14.11 23.86
C SER A 111 -1.32 -14.65 22.45
N ALA A 112 -2.56 -15.07 22.15
CA ALA A 112 -2.95 -15.52 20.82
C ALA A 112 -2.72 -14.47 19.72
N LYS A 113 -2.71 -13.17 20.10
CA LYS A 113 -2.48 -12.03 19.19
C LYS A 113 -1.00 -11.72 18.97
N SER A 114 -0.09 -12.41 19.65
CA SER A 114 1.35 -12.16 19.52
C SER A 114 1.81 -12.43 18.09
N THR A 115 2.57 -11.48 17.53
CA THR A 115 3.16 -11.62 16.18
C THR A 115 4.34 -12.59 16.20
N VAL A 116 4.75 -13.08 15.03
CA VAL A 116 5.94 -13.95 14.91
C VAL A 116 7.19 -13.26 15.45
N LYS A 117 7.36 -11.95 15.21
CA LYS A 117 8.49 -11.15 15.73
C LYS A 117 8.49 -11.09 17.26
N GLN A 118 7.33 -10.94 17.88
CA GLN A 118 7.20 -10.93 19.35
C GLN A 118 7.54 -12.29 19.96
N ARG A 119 7.09 -13.39 19.32
CA ARG A 119 7.42 -14.76 19.76
C ARG A 119 8.93 -15.05 19.61
N ASP A 120 9.52 -14.63 18.50
CA ASP A 120 10.96 -14.76 18.24
C ASP A 120 11.81 -14.03 19.28
N ALA A 121 11.49 -12.76 19.56
CA ALA A 121 12.19 -11.97 20.57
C ALA A 121 12.15 -12.62 21.96
N TYR A 122 10.98 -13.13 22.36
CA TYR A 122 10.82 -13.82 23.65
C TYR A 122 11.64 -15.11 23.71
N VAL A 123 11.57 -15.96 22.68
CA VAL A 123 12.35 -17.21 22.61
C VAL A 123 13.85 -16.94 22.63
N LYS A 124 14.32 -15.89 21.93
CA LYS A 124 15.73 -15.47 21.97
C LYS A 124 16.18 -15.10 23.39
N GLU A 125 15.33 -14.41 24.17
CA GLU A 125 15.65 -14.09 25.56
C GLU A 125 15.72 -15.36 26.44
N GLU A 126 14.86 -16.34 26.22
CA GLU A 126 14.92 -17.61 26.95
C GLU A 126 16.18 -18.43 26.61
N TYR A 127 16.57 -18.48 25.33
CA TYR A 127 17.87 -19.02 24.93
C TYR A 127 19.03 -18.25 25.55
N ARG A 128 18.90 -16.94 25.75
CA ARG A 128 19.95 -16.12 26.37
C ARG A 128 20.14 -16.50 27.83
N LYS A 129 19.05 -16.72 28.57
CA LYS A 129 19.09 -17.21 29.95
C LYS A 129 19.74 -18.59 30.04
N ILE A 130 19.28 -19.55 29.23
CA ILE A 130 19.81 -20.91 29.18
C ILE A 130 21.32 -20.91 28.87
N LEU A 131 21.75 -20.10 27.89
CA LEU A 131 23.15 -20.00 27.51
C LEU A 131 24.01 -19.37 28.61
N LYS A 132 23.53 -18.28 29.23
CA LYS A 132 24.25 -17.60 30.33
C LYS A 132 24.48 -18.55 31.50
N GLU A 133 23.45 -19.23 31.96
CA GLU A 133 23.54 -20.19 33.07
C GLU A 133 24.60 -21.28 32.81
N GLU A 134 24.73 -21.72 31.56
CA GLU A 134 25.69 -22.77 31.23
C GLU A 134 27.11 -22.24 31.04
N ILE A 135 27.28 -21.02 30.49
CA ILE A 135 28.59 -20.35 30.42
C ILE A 135 29.14 -20.13 31.83
N GLU A 136 28.30 -19.67 32.78
CA GLU A 136 28.70 -19.45 34.19
C GLU A 136 29.22 -20.73 34.86
N LYS A 137 28.70 -21.91 34.47
CA LYS A 137 29.15 -23.21 35.00
C LYS A 137 30.42 -23.73 34.33
N ARG A 138 30.64 -23.41 33.06
CA ARG A 138 31.70 -24.01 32.22
C ARG A 138 32.94 -23.16 32.11
N LEU A 139 32.77 -21.85 31.95
CA LEU A 139 33.87 -20.90 31.77
C LEU A 139 34.91 -21.00 32.91
N PRO A 140 34.53 -21.00 34.21
CA PRO A 140 35.51 -21.09 35.30
C PRO A 140 36.35 -22.39 35.27
N LYS A 141 35.78 -23.48 34.76
CA LYS A 141 36.50 -24.76 34.61
C LYS A 141 37.61 -24.63 33.58
N TRP A 142 37.29 -24.04 32.42
CA TRP A 142 38.26 -23.80 31.36
C TRP A 142 39.31 -22.76 31.77
N GLU A 143 38.93 -21.72 32.50
CA GLU A 143 39.89 -20.75 33.05
C GLU A 143 40.87 -21.42 34.02
N THR A 144 40.38 -22.32 34.86
CA THR A 144 41.23 -23.08 35.81
C THR A 144 42.17 -24.05 35.10
N GLN A 145 41.67 -24.75 34.07
CA GLN A 145 42.46 -25.75 33.33
C GLN A 145 43.52 -25.14 32.41
N THR A 146 43.25 -23.97 31.82
CA THR A 146 44.16 -23.28 30.90
C THR A 146 45.05 -22.27 31.60
N GLY A 147 44.66 -21.79 32.79
CA GLY A 147 45.31 -20.67 33.48
C GLY A 147 45.00 -19.30 32.84
N LEU A 148 44.16 -19.25 31.82
CA LEU A 148 43.72 -18.03 31.15
C LEU A 148 42.46 -17.51 31.83
N LYS A 149 42.41 -16.21 32.10
CA LYS A 149 41.23 -15.57 32.69
C LYS A 149 40.72 -14.45 31.82
N CYS A 150 39.42 -14.46 31.56
CA CYS A 150 38.72 -13.32 31.01
C CYS A 150 38.30 -12.38 32.14
N ASP A 151 38.19 -11.08 31.84
CA ASP A 151 37.73 -10.09 32.81
C ASP A 151 36.21 -9.94 32.79
N SER A 152 35.58 -10.23 31.64
CA SER A 152 34.11 -10.24 31.49
C SER A 152 33.68 -10.99 30.23
N TRP A 153 32.40 -11.36 30.14
CA TRP A 153 31.83 -11.95 28.93
C TRP A 153 30.37 -11.52 28.70
N GLN A 154 29.92 -11.58 27.45
CA GLN A 154 28.55 -11.25 27.04
C GLN A 154 28.02 -12.22 25.97
N THR A 155 26.69 -12.24 25.80
CA THR A 155 26.02 -13.00 24.73
C THR A 155 25.37 -12.06 23.73
N LYS A 156 25.62 -12.26 22.44
CA LYS A 156 25.05 -11.46 21.33
C LYS A 156 24.53 -12.41 20.26
N TYR A 157 23.46 -12.04 19.56
CA TYR A 157 23.07 -12.79 18.38
C TYR A 157 24.00 -12.39 17.24
N MET A 158 24.77 -13.34 16.70
CA MET A 158 25.74 -13.09 15.65
C MET A 158 25.41 -13.92 14.40
N VAL A 159 25.66 -13.34 13.23
CA VAL A 159 25.29 -13.96 11.94
C VAL A 159 26.45 -14.72 11.32
N THR A 160 27.68 -14.20 11.48
CA THR A 160 28.87 -14.67 10.75
C THR A 160 29.91 -15.36 11.63
N LYS A 161 29.74 -15.33 12.96
CA LYS A 161 30.71 -15.84 13.94
C LYS A 161 30.01 -16.55 15.10
N TRP A 162 30.70 -17.51 15.72
CA TRP A 162 30.22 -18.23 16.91
C TRP A 162 30.69 -17.61 18.24
N GLY A 163 31.76 -16.81 18.19
CA GLY A 163 32.29 -16.05 19.31
C GLY A 163 33.25 -14.97 18.83
N ALA A 164 33.68 -14.12 19.77
CA ALA A 164 34.75 -13.14 19.56
C ALA A 164 35.50 -12.86 20.87
N CYS A 165 36.74 -12.40 20.76
CA CYS A 165 37.60 -12.06 21.89
C CYS A 165 38.27 -10.71 21.67
N SER A 166 38.11 -9.79 22.62
CA SER A 166 38.90 -8.57 22.74
C SER A 166 40.07 -8.87 23.65
N THR A 167 41.25 -9.05 23.06
CA THR A 167 42.45 -9.50 23.80
C THR A 167 42.90 -8.49 24.83
N ASP A 168 42.73 -7.20 24.55
CA ASP A 168 43.28 -6.12 25.36
C ASP A 168 42.40 -5.84 26.59
N LYS A 169 41.07 -6.04 26.45
CA LYS A 169 40.09 -5.97 27.55
C LYS A 169 39.84 -7.32 28.23
N LYS A 170 40.45 -8.40 27.70
CA LYS A 170 40.15 -9.81 28.03
C LYS A 170 38.64 -10.11 28.09
N LYS A 171 37.87 -9.53 27.16
CA LYS A 171 36.40 -9.65 27.12
C LYS A 171 35.99 -10.62 26.02
N LEU A 172 35.10 -11.56 26.35
CA LEU A 172 34.62 -12.59 25.42
C LEU A 172 33.16 -12.35 25.02
N TRP A 173 32.82 -12.64 23.77
CA TRP A 173 31.44 -12.64 23.29
C TRP A 173 31.07 -14.02 22.76
N PHE A 174 29.87 -14.48 23.11
CA PHE A 174 29.34 -15.77 22.71
C PHE A 174 28.07 -15.60 21.87
N ASN A 175 27.98 -16.31 20.75
CA ASN A 175 26.79 -16.28 19.91
C ASN A 175 25.61 -16.96 20.63
N LEU A 176 24.46 -16.29 20.67
CA LEU A 176 23.21 -16.80 21.23
C LEU A 176 22.78 -18.16 20.65
N GLN A 177 23.09 -18.42 19.38
CA GLN A 177 22.76 -19.68 18.71
C GLN A 177 23.45 -20.91 19.33
N LEU A 178 24.50 -20.73 20.15
CA LEU A 178 25.18 -21.83 20.86
C LEU A 178 24.25 -22.60 21.80
N ALA A 179 23.18 -21.97 22.32
CA ALA A 179 22.18 -22.64 23.15
C ALA A 179 21.51 -23.85 22.47
N GLN A 180 21.51 -23.86 21.14
CA GLN A 180 20.89 -24.91 20.32
C GLN A 180 21.86 -26.06 20.02
N LYS A 181 23.16 -25.88 20.26
CA LYS A 181 24.23 -26.81 19.86
C LYS A 181 24.62 -27.73 21.02
N PRO A 182 25.14 -28.94 20.74
CA PRO A 182 25.65 -29.82 21.79
C PRO A 182 26.62 -29.10 22.73
N TYR A 183 26.63 -29.47 24.01
CA TYR A 183 27.49 -28.83 25.01
C TYR A 183 28.97 -28.77 24.62
N ALA A 184 29.48 -29.79 23.93
CA ALA A 184 30.86 -29.83 23.44
C ALA A 184 31.19 -28.64 22.52
N CYS A 185 30.22 -28.15 21.74
CA CYS A 185 30.40 -26.96 20.90
C CYS A 185 30.57 -25.68 21.72
N LEU A 186 29.84 -25.55 22.83
CA LEU A 186 30.00 -24.41 23.75
C LEU A 186 31.38 -24.46 24.42
N ASP A 187 31.79 -25.63 24.91
CA ASP A 187 33.12 -25.82 25.49
C ASP A 187 34.22 -25.46 24.48
N TYR A 188 34.04 -25.87 23.22
CA TYR A 188 34.97 -25.55 22.14
C TYR A 188 35.10 -24.04 21.92
N ILE A 189 33.98 -23.31 21.85
CA ILE A 189 34.02 -21.85 21.66
C ILE A 189 34.58 -21.13 22.88
N ILE A 190 34.23 -21.55 24.11
CA ILE A 190 34.83 -20.99 25.33
C ILE A 190 36.35 -21.12 25.31
N LEU A 191 36.87 -22.32 25.00
CA LEU A 191 38.31 -22.54 24.90
C LEU A 191 38.94 -21.77 23.72
N HIS A 192 38.23 -21.66 22.59
CA HIS A 192 38.67 -20.90 21.41
C HIS A 192 38.90 -19.43 21.75
N GLU A 193 37.89 -18.79 22.35
CA GLU A 193 37.94 -17.37 22.69
C GLU A 193 38.92 -17.08 23.84
N LEU A 194 39.06 -17.99 24.82
CA LEU A 194 40.12 -17.90 25.83
C LEU A 194 41.51 -17.99 25.21
N THR A 195 41.72 -18.90 24.24
CA THR A 195 43.03 -19.08 23.57
C THR A 195 43.44 -17.81 22.81
N HIS A 196 42.47 -17.01 22.35
CA HIS A 196 42.76 -15.71 21.73
C HIS A 196 43.44 -14.71 22.67
N LEU A 197 43.38 -14.91 23.99
CA LEU A 197 44.15 -14.12 24.96
C LEU A 197 45.67 -14.38 24.89
N ILE A 198 46.10 -15.51 24.31
CA ILE A 198 47.52 -15.84 24.08
C ILE A 198 47.96 -15.36 22.69
N THR A 199 47.17 -15.65 21.65
CA THR A 199 47.48 -15.27 20.27
C THR A 199 46.23 -14.87 19.50
N ARG A 200 46.34 -13.72 18.81
CA ARG A 200 45.25 -13.16 17.99
C ARG A 200 45.00 -13.94 16.70
N LYS A 201 45.94 -14.79 16.28
CA LYS A 201 45.85 -15.56 15.02
C LYS A 201 45.73 -17.04 15.32
N HIS A 202 45.06 -17.78 14.43
CA HIS A 202 45.02 -19.25 14.48
C HIS A 202 46.34 -19.88 13.99
N ASP A 203 47.45 -19.44 14.57
CA ASP A 203 48.81 -19.88 14.24
C ASP A 203 49.19 -21.18 14.97
N ALA A 204 50.44 -21.62 14.83
CA ALA A 204 50.94 -22.84 15.47
C ALA A 204 50.78 -22.83 17.00
N THR A 205 50.87 -21.65 17.63
CA THR A 205 50.69 -21.47 19.07
C THR A 205 49.23 -21.68 19.46
N PHE A 206 48.29 -21.15 18.68
CA PHE A 206 46.85 -21.39 18.86
C PHE A 206 46.52 -22.87 18.76
N ILE A 207 47.02 -23.52 17.69
CA ILE A 207 46.74 -24.94 17.41
C ILE A 207 47.30 -25.82 18.53
N ALA A 208 48.54 -25.58 18.98
CA ALA A 208 49.16 -26.35 20.06
C ALA A 208 48.39 -26.20 21.39
N HIS A 209 47.89 -25.00 21.67
CA HIS A 209 47.09 -24.75 22.88
C HIS A 209 45.74 -25.49 22.83
N MET A 210 45.03 -25.43 21.70
CA MET A 210 43.79 -26.17 21.50
C MET A 210 44.01 -27.70 21.54
N ASP A 211 45.09 -28.21 20.95
CA ASP A 211 45.45 -29.64 20.95
C ASP A 211 45.76 -30.16 22.36
N ARG A 212 46.40 -29.34 23.18
CA ARG A 212 46.74 -29.68 24.57
C ARG A 212 45.49 -29.82 25.45
N HIS A 213 44.51 -28.93 25.28
CA HIS A 213 43.38 -28.82 26.19
C HIS A 213 42.10 -29.50 25.68
N MET A 214 41.95 -29.70 24.37
CA MET A 214 40.81 -30.40 23.76
C MET A 214 41.25 -31.14 22.48
N PRO A 215 41.91 -32.31 22.58
CA PRO A 215 42.50 -33.01 21.42
C PRO A 215 41.54 -33.28 20.24
N ASN A 216 40.25 -33.44 20.53
CA ASN A 216 39.18 -33.67 19.54
C ASN A 216 38.50 -32.37 19.03
N TRP A 217 39.05 -31.19 19.31
CA TRP A 217 38.44 -29.90 18.95
C TRP A 217 38.17 -29.75 17.45
N ARG A 218 38.93 -30.43 16.59
CA ARG A 218 38.73 -30.40 15.14
C ARG A 218 37.44 -31.11 14.72
N GLU A 219 37.09 -32.20 15.40
CA GLU A 219 35.84 -32.93 15.17
C GLU A 219 34.65 -32.12 15.67
N ILE A 220 34.77 -31.53 16.86
CA ILE A 220 33.74 -30.65 17.43
C ILE A 220 33.54 -29.38 16.59
N ARG A 221 34.62 -28.78 16.08
CA ARG A 221 34.54 -27.64 15.14
C ARG A 221 33.82 -28.04 13.86
N LYS A 222 34.13 -29.22 13.33
CA LYS A 222 33.46 -29.75 12.14
C LYS A 222 31.98 -29.95 12.42
N GLU A 223 31.61 -30.59 13.52
CA GLU A 223 30.22 -30.75 13.96
C GLU A 223 29.50 -29.41 14.11
N LEU A 224 30.12 -28.42 14.75
CA LEU A 224 29.56 -27.08 14.90
C LEU A 224 29.34 -26.38 13.55
N ASN A 225 30.30 -26.48 12.62
CA ASN A 225 30.19 -25.88 11.29
C ASN A 225 29.21 -26.63 10.36
N ASP A 226 29.08 -27.94 10.53
CA ASP A 226 28.14 -28.80 9.79
C ASP A 226 26.72 -28.69 10.36
N SER A 227 26.57 -28.21 11.60
CA SER A 227 25.28 -28.01 12.25
C SER A 227 24.53 -26.79 11.68
N ARG A 228 23.24 -26.96 11.37
CA ARG A 228 22.39 -25.92 10.75
C ARG A 228 22.43 -24.60 11.52
N LEU A 229 22.88 -23.50 10.92
CA LEU A 229 22.56 -22.15 11.41
C LEU A 229 21.06 -21.92 11.24
N ASP A 230 20.45 -21.18 12.18
CA ASP A 230 19.03 -20.82 12.03
C ASP A 230 18.81 -20.01 10.75
N TYR A 231 17.59 -20.08 10.22
CA TYR A 231 17.18 -19.24 9.10
C TYR A 231 17.44 -17.76 9.44
N TYR A 232 18.38 -17.14 8.73
CA TYR A 232 18.64 -15.71 8.77
C TYR A 232 18.04 -15.08 7.52
N GLU A 233 17.08 -14.18 7.72
CA GLU A 233 16.53 -13.39 6.63
C GLU A 233 17.55 -12.27 6.35
N ALA A 234 18.24 -12.32 5.20
CA ALA A 234 19.14 -11.25 4.75
C ALA A 234 18.40 -9.90 4.44
N GLN A 235 17.12 -9.82 4.81
CA GLN A 235 16.29 -8.62 4.83
C GLN A 235 16.33 -7.87 6.17
N ASP A 236 16.93 -8.43 7.23
CA ASP A 236 17.04 -7.76 8.54
C ASP A 236 18.38 -7.01 8.74
N GLU A 237 19.22 -6.91 7.72
CA GLU A 237 20.08 -5.72 7.63
C GLU A 237 19.18 -4.58 7.19
N SER A 238 19.03 -3.53 8.02
CA SER A 238 18.38 -2.30 7.61
C SER A 238 18.92 -1.92 6.23
N PRO A 239 18.10 -1.68 5.19
CA PRO A 239 18.58 -1.31 3.86
C PRO A 239 19.56 -0.12 3.88
N LEU A 240 19.53 0.67 4.95
CA LEU A 240 20.49 1.69 5.30
C LEU A 240 21.91 1.21 5.60
N GLN A 241 22.10 0.07 6.28
CA GLN A 241 23.42 -0.53 6.46
C GLN A 241 24.03 -0.95 5.11
N LYS A 242 23.21 -1.22 4.10
CA LYS A 242 23.65 -1.49 2.72
C LYS A 242 24.06 -0.23 1.95
N LEU A 243 23.74 0.99 2.41
CA LEU A 243 24.29 2.24 1.87
C LEU A 243 25.78 2.39 2.21
N ILE A 244 26.18 1.82 3.35
CA ILE A 244 27.53 1.93 3.90
C ILE A 244 28.29 0.66 3.52
N ASP A 245 28.90 0.66 2.34
CA ASP A 245 29.85 -0.38 1.98
C ASP A 245 31.10 -0.32 2.88
N GLN A 246 31.96 -1.32 2.77
CA GLN A 246 33.17 -1.40 3.60
C GLN A 246 34.06 -0.15 3.50
N SER A 247 34.11 0.51 2.34
CA SER A 247 34.92 1.72 2.16
C SER A 247 34.34 2.89 2.95
N ARG A 248 33.02 3.11 2.85
CA ARG A 248 32.34 4.19 3.59
C ARG A 248 32.33 3.92 5.09
N TYR A 249 32.24 2.66 5.49
CA TYR A 249 32.37 2.27 6.90
C TYR A 249 33.75 2.67 7.45
N ASP A 250 34.81 2.42 6.69
CA ASP A 250 36.17 2.82 7.09
C ASP A 250 36.29 4.35 7.17
N ASP A 251 35.73 5.11 6.22
CA ASP A 251 35.72 6.59 6.25
C ASP A 251 34.97 7.14 7.48
N ILE A 252 33.79 6.57 7.78
CA ILE A 252 32.97 6.93 8.95
C ILE A 252 33.73 6.61 10.25
N ARG A 253 34.38 5.44 10.31
CA ARG A 253 35.18 5.03 11.45
C ARG A 253 36.33 5.99 11.69
N ASP A 254 37.07 6.34 10.65
CA ASP A 254 38.24 7.19 10.77
C ASP A 254 37.84 8.61 11.20
N ALA A 255 36.69 9.13 10.73
CA ALA A 255 36.13 10.41 11.18
C ALA A 255 35.65 10.39 12.64
N ALA A 256 34.98 9.31 13.07
CA ALA A 256 34.57 9.11 14.46
C ALA A 256 35.78 9.09 15.42
N ILE A 257 36.84 8.37 15.02
CA ILE A 257 38.10 8.30 15.79
C ILE A 257 38.75 9.69 15.90
N ALA A 258 38.83 10.44 14.79
CA ALA A 258 39.41 11.77 14.78
C ALA A 258 38.65 12.72 15.72
N TYR A 259 37.31 12.73 15.67
CA TYR A 259 36.47 13.56 16.53
C TYR A 259 36.67 13.26 18.02
N ILE A 260 36.70 11.99 18.41
CA ILE A 260 36.93 11.57 19.80
C ILE A 260 38.33 11.99 20.29
N GLN A 261 39.34 11.98 19.41
CA GLN A 261 40.71 12.38 19.75
C GLN A 261 40.86 13.91 19.88
N GLU A 262 40.16 14.71 19.08
CA GLU A 262 40.21 16.17 19.13
C GLU A 262 39.53 16.75 20.38
N ASP A 263 38.41 16.16 20.82
CA ASP A 263 37.66 16.51 22.04
C ASP A 263 38.52 16.41 23.33
N HIS A 264 39.67 15.71 23.26
CA HIS A 264 40.59 15.47 24.38
C HIS A 264 42.00 16.07 24.19
N SER A 265 42.18 17.01 23.26
CA SER A 265 43.47 17.65 22.94
C SER A 265 44.15 18.44 24.09
N GLY A 266 43.51 18.54 25.27
CA GLY A 266 44.06 19.16 26.48
C GLY A 266 44.85 18.23 27.42
N ASP A 267 44.84 16.91 27.21
CA ASP A 267 45.43 15.94 28.16
C ASP A 267 46.50 15.04 27.50
N THR A 268 47.64 14.85 28.17
CA THR A 268 48.87 14.21 27.62
C THR A 268 48.77 12.73 27.21
N LYS A 269 47.58 12.12 27.22
CA LYS A 269 47.37 10.70 26.86
C LYS A 269 46.28 10.55 25.80
N ARG A 270 46.66 10.01 24.62
CA ARG A 270 45.75 9.68 23.51
C ARG A 270 44.69 8.67 23.95
N LEU A 271 43.42 8.97 23.68
CA LEU A 271 42.31 8.02 23.75
C LEU A 271 42.41 7.00 22.61
N SER A 272 42.13 5.73 22.91
CA SER A 272 41.99 4.64 21.94
C SER A 272 40.52 4.27 21.78
N VAL A 273 40.01 4.40 20.56
CA VAL A 273 38.73 3.78 20.16
C VAL A 273 39.01 2.32 19.83
N ILE A 274 38.33 1.40 20.51
CA ILE A 274 38.62 -0.04 20.43
C ILE A 274 37.67 -0.75 19.47
N ASP A 275 36.42 -0.30 19.43
CA ASP A 275 35.40 -0.85 18.55
C ASP A 275 34.40 0.25 18.18
N MET A 276 33.83 0.14 16.97
CA MET A 276 32.77 1.03 16.50
C MET A 276 31.70 0.20 15.79
N GLU A 277 30.47 0.29 16.26
CA GLU A 277 29.32 -0.34 15.59
C GLU A 277 28.42 0.75 15.00
N ILE A 278 27.94 0.54 13.77
CA ILE A 278 26.90 1.39 13.18
C ILE A 278 25.55 0.84 13.64
N GLU A 279 24.88 1.61 14.47
CA GLU A 279 23.64 1.22 15.13
C GLU A 279 22.44 1.53 14.22
N ASN A 280 22.44 2.70 13.56
CA ASN A 280 21.35 3.11 12.68
C ASN A 280 21.78 4.17 11.66
N VAL A 281 20.93 4.43 10.67
CA VAL A 281 21.01 5.62 9.81
C VAL A 281 19.65 6.29 9.82
N ILE A 282 19.62 7.59 10.14
CA ILE A 282 18.42 8.38 10.34
C ILE A 282 18.46 9.65 9.49
N HIS A 283 17.37 10.43 9.52
CA HIS A 283 17.32 11.79 8.99
C HIS A 283 17.80 11.92 7.53
N ILE A 284 17.24 11.08 6.65
CA ILE A 284 17.54 11.12 5.22
C ILE A 284 16.78 12.26 4.58
N GLU A 285 17.51 13.17 3.97
CA GLU A 285 16.98 14.33 3.28
C GLU A 285 17.68 14.57 1.94
N GLN A 286 17.07 15.41 1.12
CA GLN A 286 17.63 15.85 -0.14
C GLN A 286 17.85 17.36 -0.06
N PRO A 287 19.04 17.82 0.40
CA PRO A 287 19.30 19.26 0.52
C PRO A 287 19.28 19.94 -0.86
N GLU A 288 19.82 19.27 -1.87
CA GLU A 288 19.93 19.78 -3.24
C GLU A 288 19.60 18.70 -4.27
N ASP A 289 19.27 19.14 -5.49
CA ASP A 289 18.97 18.20 -6.57
C ASP A 289 20.20 17.36 -6.90
N GLY A 290 20.05 16.03 -6.80
CA GLY A 290 21.19 15.13 -6.98
C GLY A 290 22.11 14.98 -5.77
N VAL A 291 21.75 15.46 -4.58
CA VAL A 291 22.51 15.22 -3.34
C VAL A 291 21.59 14.65 -2.26
N ILE A 292 21.98 13.54 -1.63
CA ILE A 292 21.27 12.99 -0.48
C ILE A 292 22.12 13.21 0.76
N ALA A 293 21.53 13.74 1.82
CA ALA A 293 22.13 13.80 3.15
C ALA A 293 21.46 12.80 4.09
N PHE A 294 22.20 12.25 5.05
CA PHE A 294 21.70 11.34 6.07
C PHE A 294 22.61 11.32 7.29
N ASP A 295 22.07 10.95 8.45
CA ASP A 295 22.81 10.87 9.70
C ASP A 295 23.09 9.42 10.07
N VAL A 296 24.36 9.07 10.31
CA VAL A 296 24.76 7.74 10.79
C VAL A 296 24.91 7.79 12.31
N ILE A 297 24.20 6.92 13.03
CA ILE A 297 24.33 6.74 14.47
C ILE A 297 25.30 5.59 14.72
N ALA A 298 26.39 5.88 15.41
CA ALA A 298 27.43 4.92 15.74
C ALA A 298 27.72 4.88 17.24
N SER A 299 27.84 3.68 17.79
CA SER A 299 28.33 3.46 19.14
C SER A 299 29.85 3.22 19.09
N CYS A 300 30.60 3.91 19.95
CA CYS A 300 32.06 3.87 20.02
C CYS A 300 32.51 3.46 21.41
N ASP A 301 33.27 2.38 21.49
CA ASP A 301 33.86 1.88 22.74
C ASP A 301 35.19 2.63 23.00
N VAL A 302 35.17 3.65 23.86
CA VAL A 302 36.33 4.53 24.13
C VAL A 302 37.00 4.16 25.45
N GLU A 303 38.33 3.98 25.41
CA GLU A 303 39.14 3.74 26.60
C GLU A 303 39.62 5.05 27.23
N MET A 304 39.24 5.29 28.49
CA MET A 304 39.66 6.46 29.24
C MET A 304 40.91 6.16 30.08
N PRO A 305 42.01 6.93 29.95
CA PRO A 305 43.20 6.75 30.77
C PRO A 305 42.93 7.18 32.21
N SER A 306 43.07 6.26 33.16
CA SER A 306 43.02 6.55 34.60
C SER A 306 44.43 6.65 35.21
N ALA A 307 44.62 7.58 36.16
CA ALA A 307 45.85 7.69 36.95
C ALA A 307 46.06 6.49 37.90
N SER A 308 45.04 5.66 38.16
CA SER A 308 45.07 4.53 39.10
C SER A 308 44.89 3.16 38.42
N ARG A 309 45.83 2.75 37.56
CA ARG A 309 46.02 1.36 37.02
C ARG A 309 44.81 0.61 36.39
N LYS A 310 43.59 1.17 36.33
CA LYS A 310 42.45 0.62 35.61
C LYS A 310 41.78 1.75 34.82
N GLY A 311 41.95 1.76 33.50
CA GLY A 311 41.09 2.52 32.61
C GLY A 311 39.65 2.00 32.71
N TYR A 312 38.67 2.86 32.49
CA TYR A 312 37.27 2.48 32.35
C TYR A 312 36.84 2.72 30.91
N PHE A 313 35.89 1.91 30.45
CA PHE A 313 35.31 2.07 29.12
C PHE A 313 34.10 2.97 29.21
N ASN A 314 34.04 3.92 28.29
CA ASN A 314 32.89 4.76 28.10
C ASN A 314 32.36 4.49 26.69
N GLU A 315 31.11 4.07 26.61
CA GLU A 315 30.39 3.97 25.33
C GLU A 315 29.93 5.37 24.94
N ARG A 316 30.49 5.89 23.85
CA ARG A 316 30.08 7.19 23.29
C ARG A 316 29.22 6.94 22.07
N TRP A 317 28.08 7.60 22.03
CA TRP A 317 27.18 7.61 20.89
C TRP A 317 27.47 8.84 20.04
N LEU A 318 27.75 8.61 18.76
CA LEU A 318 28.06 9.65 17.79
C LEU A 318 26.99 9.70 16.71
N LYS A 319 26.68 10.92 16.31
CA LYS A 319 25.85 11.25 15.16
C LYS A 319 26.75 11.84 14.07
N ILE A 320 26.81 11.19 12.92
CA ILE A 320 27.72 11.51 11.82
C ILE A 320 26.89 11.92 10.60
N HIS A 321 26.86 13.21 10.27
CA HIS A 321 26.12 13.74 9.13
C HIS A 321 26.90 13.49 7.84
N CYS A 322 26.31 12.75 6.91
CA CYS A 322 26.91 12.33 5.65
C CYS A 322 26.14 12.90 4.46
N GLN A 323 26.83 13.11 3.33
CA GLN A 323 26.25 13.49 2.05
C GLN A 323 26.77 12.63 0.90
N VAL A 324 25.94 12.42 -0.13
CA VAL A 324 26.33 11.72 -1.35
C VAL A 324 25.70 12.31 -2.61
N THR A 325 26.53 12.47 -3.66
CA THR A 325 26.10 12.99 -4.97
C THR A 325 25.64 11.87 -5.92
N LEU A 326 24.53 12.10 -6.63
CA LEU A 326 23.89 11.19 -7.58
C LEU A 326 24.42 11.44 -9.00
N GLY A 327 24.90 10.41 -9.71
CA GLY A 327 25.18 10.55 -11.14
C GLY A 327 26.13 9.53 -11.75
N ILE A 328 27.28 9.22 -11.13
CA ILE A 328 28.29 8.29 -11.66
C ILE A 328 29.02 7.66 -10.45
N ASP A 329 28.96 6.35 -10.29
CA ASP A 329 29.74 5.52 -9.34
C ASP A 329 29.94 6.04 -7.91
N MET A 330 28.95 6.71 -7.30
CA MET A 330 28.93 7.09 -5.87
C MET A 330 30.21 7.80 -5.37
N SER A 331 30.98 8.42 -6.26
CA SER A 331 32.30 9.00 -5.98
C SER A 331 32.26 10.31 -5.18
N GLY A 332 31.12 10.64 -4.58
CA GLY A 332 30.84 11.90 -3.90
C GLY A 332 30.42 11.76 -2.44
N PHE A 333 30.71 10.63 -1.78
CA PHE A 333 30.46 10.47 -0.35
C PHE A 333 31.33 11.45 0.46
N ARG A 334 30.71 12.21 1.36
CA ARG A 334 31.37 13.19 2.23
C ARG A 334 30.79 13.16 3.63
N ILE A 335 31.65 13.29 4.63
CA ILE A 335 31.26 13.48 6.02
C ILE A 335 31.25 15.00 6.27
N MET A 336 30.10 15.52 6.68
CA MET A 336 29.85 16.95 6.83
C MET A 336 30.06 17.42 8.27
N SER A 337 29.66 16.60 9.24
CA SER A 337 29.89 16.87 10.66
C SER A 337 29.82 15.58 11.48
N VAL A 338 30.50 15.59 12.63
CA VAL A 338 30.42 14.56 13.66
C VAL A 338 30.02 15.27 14.95
N GLY A 339 29.07 14.70 15.70
CA GLY A 339 28.62 15.24 16.97
C GLY A 339 28.26 14.14 17.96
N ASN A 340 28.14 14.49 19.23
CA ASN A 340 27.64 13.57 20.26
C ASN A 340 26.11 13.43 20.16
N CYS A 341 25.58 12.25 20.45
CA CYS A 341 24.15 12.04 20.62
C CYS A 341 23.85 11.11 21.80
N GLU A 342 22.58 11.05 22.19
CA GLU A 342 22.09 10.04 23.13
C GLU A 342 21.82 8.71 22.41
N PRO A 343 21.78 7.57 23.12
CA PRO A 343 21.33 6.31 22.56
C PRO A 343 19.92 6.46 21.98
N GLN A 344 19.75 6.13 20.69
CA GLN A 344 18.46 6.16 20.02
C GLN A 344 17.94 4.74 19.84
N GLU A 345 16.73 4.45 20.33
CA GLU A 345 16.06 3.17 20.07
C GLU A 345 15.59 3.09 18.60
N GLU A 346 15.43 1.88 18.05
CA GLU A 346 14.91 1.64 16.67
C GLU A 346 13.57 2.35 16.37
N SER A 347 12.85 2.84 17.39
CA SER A 347 11.50 3.41 17.30
C SER A 347 11.42 4.80 16.66
N ASP A 348 12.52 5.55 16.53
CA ASP A 348 12.50 6.87 15.89
C ASP A 348 12.47 6.81 14.35
N ASN A 349 12.53 5.61 13.75
CA ASN A 349 12.44 5.39 12.30
C ASN A 349 11.00 5.39 11.75
N ASP A 350 9.98 5.73 12.55
CA ASP A 350 8.56 5.77 12.14
C ASP A 350 8.25 6.69 10.93
N ARG A 351 9.23 7.47 10.44
CA ARG A 351 9.08 8.39 9.30
C ARG A 351 9.53 7.81 7.95
N LEU A 352 10.19 6.66 7.91
CA LEU A 352 10.65 6.02 6.68
C LEU A 352 10.28 4.53 6.68
N SER A 353 9.76 4.02 5.57
CA SER A 353 9.62 2.57 5.39
C SER A 353 11.00 1.91 5.40
N GLY A 354 11.06 0.60 5.63
CA GLY A 354 12.32 -0.16 5.57
C GLY A 354 13.10 0.06 4.27
N GLU A 355 12.45 0.48 3.18
CA GLU A 355 13.06 0.78 1.89
C GLU A 355 13.34 2.28 1.65
N LEU A 356 13.29 3.13 2.69
CA LEU A 356 13.54 4.59 2.61
C LEU A 356 12.50 5.40 1.86
N VAL A 357 11.27 4.90 1.78
CA VAL A 357 10.14 5.74 1.36
C VAL A 357 9.67 6.55 2.56
N PRO A 358 9.63 7.89 2.47
CA PRO A 358 9.07 8.70 3.55
C PRO A 358 7.60 8.35 3.73
N ILE A 359 7.21 8.03 4.97
CA ILE A 359 5.81 7.80 5.32
C ILE A 359 5.20 9.17 5.62
N ILE A 360 4.53 9.75 4.62
CA ILE A 360 3.87 11.04 4.74
C ILE A 360 2.40 10.78 5.04
N SER A 361 1.94 11.06 6.26
CA SER A 361 0.53 10.86 6.61
C SER A 361 -0.37 11.90 5.92
N ARG A 362 -1.67 11.61 5.77
CA ARG A 362 -2.61 12.46 5.03
C ARG A 362 -2.72 13.88 5.60
N ASP A 363 -2.58 14.01 6.92
CA ASP A 363 -2.56 15.30 7.64
C ASP A 363 -1.30 16.14 7.34
N GLN A 364 -0.22 15.52 6.86
CA GLN A 364 1.03 16.19 6.48
C GLN A 364 1.06 16.66 5.02
N PHE A 365 0.10 16.25 4.17
CA PHE A 365 0.12 16.58 2.75
C PHE A 365 0.09 18.08 2.45
N GLU A 366 -0.62 18.88 3.25
CA GLU A 366 -0.62 20.34 3.10
C GLU A 366 0.78 20.91 3.36
N GLY A 367 1.42 20.49 4.46
CA GLY A 367 2.77 20.95 4.80
C GLY A 367 3.81 20.55 3.75
N GLU A 368 3.69 19.37 3.14
CA GLU A 368 4.59 18.97 2.05
C GLU A 368 4.37 19.76 0.76
N ALA A 369 3.11 20.09 0.42
CA ALA A 369 2.81 20.98 -0.70
C ALA A 369 3.35 22.39 -0.46
N GLU A 370 3.22 22.92 0.76
CA GLU A 370 3.75 24.24 1.14
C GLU A 370 5.27 24.28 1.06
N LYS A 371 5.98 23.24 1.51
CA LYS A 371 7.45 23.13 1.36
C LYS A 371 7.85 23.13 -0.11
N PHE A 372 7.16 22.35 -0.94
CA PHE A 372 7.40 22.30 -2.38
C PHE A 372 7.23 23.69 -3.01
N LEU A 373 6.13 24.38 -2.68
CA LEU A 373 5.84 25.71 -3.21
C LEU A 373 6.77 26.79 -2.66
N THR A 374 7.19 26.71 -1.40
CA THR A 374 8.18 27.65 -0.84
C THR A 374 9.47 27.64 -1.64
N ARG A 375 9.89 26.46 -2.12
CA ARG A 375 11.10 26.29 -2.93
C ARG A 375 10.93 26.75 -4.38
N TYR A 376 9.81 26.43 -5.02
CA TYR A 376 9.67 26.61 -6.48
C TYR A 376 8.70 27.71 -6.92
N CYS A 377 7.73 28.10 -6.09
CA CYS A 377 6.73 29.12 -6.42
C CYS A 377 6.12 29.73 -5.13
N PRO A 378 6.89 30.48 -4.34
CA PRO A 378 6.44 31.00 -3.03
C PRO A 378 5.23 31.94 -3.17
N GLU A 379 5.13 32.65 -4.28
CA GLU A 379 4.00 33.55 -4.57
C GLU A 379 2.63 32.85 -4.53
N ALA A 380 2.56 31.56 -4.85
CA ALA A 380 1.31 30.77 -4.83
C ALA A 380 0.76 30.55 -3.41
N LEU A 381 1.58 30.76 -2.37
CA LEU A 381 1.20 30.69 -0.96
C LEU A 381 0.60 32.01 -0.44
N ASP A 382 0.80 33.11 -1.17
CA ASP A 382 0.35 34.44 -0.77
C ASP A 382 -0.85 34.93 -1.58
N LYS A 383 -0.88 34.65 -2.88
CA LYS A 383 -1.95 35.09 -3.78
C LYS A 383 -2.52 33.92 -4.59
N PRO A 384 -3.87 33.82 -4.74
CA PRO A 384 -4.48 32.84 -5.63
C PRO A 384 -3.98 33.02 -7.06
N MET A 385 -3.36 31.98 -7.63
CA MET A 385 -2.80 32.04 -8.98
C MET A 385 -2.68 30.65 -9.59
N ARG A 386 -2.65 30.61 -10.93
CA ARG A 386 -2.20 29.43 -11.68
C ARG A 386 -0.74 29.13 -11.35
N VAL A 387 -0.49 28.00 -10.68
CA VAL A 387 0.87 27.53 -10.40
C VAL A 387 1.58 27.15 -11.71
N PRO A 388 2.71 27.75 -12.08
CA PRO A 388 3.37 27.51 -13.36
C PRO A 388 4.17 26.20 -13.34
N ILE A 389 3.48 25.07 -13.23
CA ILE A 389 4.10 23.76 -12.99
C ILE A 389 5.05 23.33 -14.11
N GLU A 390 4.81 23.78 -15.35
CA GLU A 390 5.70 23.54 -16.50
C GLU A 390 7.03 24.29 -16.35
N THR A 391 7.00 25.51 -15.81
CA THR A 391 8.19 26.28 -15.47
C THR A 391 8.92 25.67 -14.28
N ILE A 392 8.18 25.26 -13.24
CA ILE A 392 8.76 24.54 -12.08
C ILE A 392 9.48 23.26 -12.52
N ALA A 393 8.89 22.47 -13.42
CA ALA A 393 9.54 21.28 -13.97
C ALA A 393 10.86 21.63 -14.68
N SER A 394 10.87 22.73 -15.45
CA SER A 394 12.07 23.22 -16.12
C SER A 394 13.15 23.69 -15.13
N ASP A 395 12.76 24.37 -14.05
CA ASP A 395 13.66 24.82 -12.98
C ASP A 395 14.25 23.64 -12.20
N MET A 396 13.47 22.55 -12.05
CA MET A 396 13.92 21.25 -11.53
C MET A 396 14.82 20.48 -12.52
N LYS A 397 15.13 21.08 -13.68
CA LYS A 397 15.92 20.51 -14.79
C LYS A 397 15.29 19.26 -15.38
N LEU A 398 13.96 19.16 -15.34
CA LEU A 398 13.21 18.06 -15.94
C LEU A 398 12.94 18.33 -17.42
N GLN A 399 13.13 17.31 -18.24
CA GLN A 399 12.69 17.31 -19.64
C GLN A 399 11.30 16.67 -19.73
N VAL A 400 10.29 17.44 -20.14
CA VAL A 400 8.93 16.93 -20.34
C VAL A 400 8.74 16.49 -21.80
N ILE A 401 8.25 15.26 -22.01
CA ILE A 401 7.98 14.64 -23.31
C ILE A 401 6.52 14.20 -23.34
N GLU A 402 5.80 14.53 -24.43
CA GLU A 402 4.34 14.38 -24.51
C GLU A 402 3.86 13.67 -25.79
N ASP A 403 4.78 13.19 -26.63
CA ASP A 403 4.48 12.58 -27.94
C ASP A 403 4.59 11.05 -27.93
N VAL A 404 4.77 10.44 -26.75
CA VAL A 404 4.97 8.99 -26.59
C VAL A 404 3.81 8.37 -25.80
N PRO A 405 3.01 7.48 -26.42
CA PRO A 405 2.03 6.67 -25.70
C PRO A 405 2.71 5.73 -24.70
N LEU A 406 2.21 5.68 -23.46
CA LEU A 406 2.84 4.92 -22.37
C LEU A 406 2.32 3.50 -22.25
N SER A 407 1.09 3.22 -22.66
CA SER A 407 0.53 1.86 -22.78
C SER A 407 -0.57 1.78 -23.83
N ASP A 408 -0.87 0.57 -24.31
CA ASP A 408 -1.91 0.40 -25.33
C ASP A 408 -3.32 0.75 -24.80
N ASP A 409 -3.56 0.54 -23.49
CA ASP A 409 -4.84 0.67 -22.77
C ASP A 409 -4.96 1.95 -21.90
N LEU A 410 -4.03 2.90 -22.00
CA LEU A 410 -3.96 4.10 -21.14
C LEU A 410 -3.87 3.78 -19.63
N THR A 411 -3.29 2.64 -19.25
CA THR A 411 -2.97 2.30 -17.85
C THR A 411 -2.08 3.36 -17.19
N TYR A 412 -1.08 3.89 -17.91
CA TYR A 412 -0.09 4.84 -17.38
C TYR A 412 -0.32 6.24 -17.94
N PHE A 413 -0.45 7.23 -17.06
CA PHE A 413 -0.69 8.62 -17.45
C PHE A 413 0.60 9.45 -17.45
N GLY A 414 1.51 9.12 -16.55
CA GLY A 414 2.79 9.78 -16.37
C GLY A 414 3.89 8.77 -16.04
N THR A 415 5.12 9.09 -16.39
CA THR A 415 6.30 8.32 -16.01
C THR A 415 7.50 9.24 -15.81
N ILE A 416 8.03 9.29 -14.59
CA ILE A 416 9.29 9.97 -14.26
C ILE A 416 10.47 8.99 -14.29
N ILE A 417 11.58 9.42 -14.88
CA ILE A 417 12.80 8.62 -15.04
C ILE A 417 13.87 9.06 -14.04
N PHE A 418 14.27 8.15 -13.16
CA PHE A 418 15.32 8.36 -12.16
C PHE A 418 16.68 7.82 -12.59
N ASP A 419 16.73 6.87 -13.52
CA ASP A 419 18.00 6.35 -14.07
C ASP A 419 17.92 6.07 -15.57
N ASN A 420 19.06 6.13 -16.25
CA ASN A 420 19.12 5.90 -17.69
C ASN A 420 18.77 4.44 -18.02
N GLY A 421 18.01 4.21 -19.10
CA GLY A 421 17.78 2.87 -19.62
C GLY A 421 16.42 2.66 -20.28
N ASN A 422 16.06 1.40 -20.51
CA ASN A 422 14.76 1.06 -21.07
C ASN A 422 13.70 0.97 -19.96
N VAL A 423 12.51 1.46 -20.26
CA VAL A 423 11.32 1.32 -19.41
C VAL A 423 10.46 0.19 -19.98
N LEU A 424 10.03 -0.71 -19.11
CA LEU A 424 9.20 -1.87 -19.43
C LEU A 424 7.75 -1.66 -18.95
N ASP A 425 6.78 -2.35 -19.55
CA ASP A 425 5.41 -2.46 -19.01
C ASP A 425 5.24 -3.69 -18.10
N LYS A 426 4.00 -3.89 -17.61
CA LYS A 426 3.57 -5.06 -16.82
C LYS A 426 3.84 -6.41 -17.50
N HIS A 427 4.01 -6.45 -18.82
CA HIS A 427 4.30 -7.64 -19.62
C HIS A 427 5.77 -7.75 -20.04
N ARG A 428 6.66 -6.92 -19.48
CA ARG A 428 8.09 -6.83 -19.82
C ARG A 428 8.36 -6.40 -21.28
N LYS A 429 7.40 -5.75 -21.94
CA LYS A 429 7.58 -5.11 -23.25
C LYS A 429 8.21 -3.73 -23.02
N ILE A 430 9.21 -3.38 -23.83
CA ILE A 430 9.85 -2.05 -23.75
C ILE A 430 8.86 -1.00 -24.28
N THR A 431 8.42 -0.10 -23.41
CA THR A 431 7.55 1.04 -23.76
C THR A 431 8.37 2.26 -24.15
N ILE A 432 9.46 2.54 -23.43
CA ILE A 432 10.37 3.66 -23.71
C ILE A 432 11.79 3.11 -23.84
N ARG A 433 12.44 3.43 -24.97
CA ARG A 433 13.84 3.04 -25.24
C ARG A 433 14.79 4.16 -24.85
N ASN A 434 15.89 3.81 -24.18
CA ASN A 434 16.97 4.75 -23.83
C ASN A 434 16.48 6.03 -23.13
N ALA A 435 15.52 5.87 -22.22
CA ALA A 435 15.03 6.96 -21.39
C ALA A 435 16.19 7.57 -20.59
N LYS A 436 16.19 8.89 -20.44
CA LYS A 436 17.24 9.63 -19.72
C LYS A 436 16.74 10.02 -18.34
N ARG A 437 17.62 9.97 -17.33
CA ARG A 437 17.36 10.51 -16.00
C ARG A 437 16.89 11.96 -16.10
N GLY A 438 15.88 12.32 -15.31
CA GLY A 438 15.29 13.66 -15.32
C GLY A 438 14.33 13.89 -16.48
N THR A 439 13.81 12.82 -17.10
CA THR A 439 12.77 12.94 -18.13
C THR A 439 11.41 12.57 -17.52
N VAL A 440 10.40 13.39 -17.77
CA VAL A 440 8.99 13.10 -17.48
C VAL A 440 8.30 12.80 -18.81
N TYR A 441 7.69 11.64 -18.93
CA TYR A 441 6.82 11.31 -20.04
C TYR A 441 5.36 11.45 -19.61
N LEU A 442 4.58 12.19 -20.38
CA LEU A 442 3.13 12.30 -20.21
C LEU A 442 2.45 11.70 -21.43
N ASP A 443 1.45 10.83 -21.22
CA ASP A 443 0.75 10.23 -22.35
C ASP A 443 -0.10 11.30 -23.07
N PRO A 444 0.04 11.50 -24.40
CA PRO A 444 -0.68 12.54 -25.15
C PRO A 444 -2.20 12.43 -25.04
N ARG A 445 -2.72 11.23 -24.83
CA ARG A 445 -4.16 10.98 -24.73
C ARG A 445 -4.75 11.48 -23.42
N VAL A 446 -3.95 11.72 -22.37
CA VAL A 446 -4.44 12.23 -21.07
C VAL A 446 -5.12 13.58 -21.22
N SER A 447 -4.58 14.47 -22.05
CA SER A 447 -5.20 15.77 -22.35
C SER A 447 -6.45 15.65 -23.23
N TYR A 448 -6.49 14.67 -24.13
CA TYR A 448 -7.55 14.53 -25.13
C TYR A 448 -8.76 13.74 -24.60
N GLU A 449 -8.53 12.65 -23.85
CA GLU A 449 -9.57 11.73 -23.38
C GLU A 449 -10.18 12.15 -22.03
N ARG A 450 -9.59 13.13 -21.33
CA ARG A 450 -10.11 13.62 -20.04
C ARG A 450 -10.22 15.14 -19.98
N SER A 451 -9.13 15.84 -19.70
CA SER A 451 -9.08 17.31 -19.69
C SER A 451 -7.63 17.81 -19.59
N VAL A 452 -7.38 19.05 -20.02
CA VAL A 452 -6.08 19.74 -19.85
C VAL A 452 -5.67 19.83 -18.37
N GLY A 453 -6.63 20.02 -17.46
CA GLY A 453 -6.38 20.04 -16.01
C GLY A 453 -5.89 18.70 -15.45
N THR A 454 -6.23 17.57 -16.09
CA THR A 454 -5.70 16.25 -15.73
C THR A 454 -4.21 16.16 -16.03
N LYS A 455 -3.77 16.67 -17.18
CA LYS A 455 -2.36 16.70 -17.57
C LYS A 455 -1.49 17.47 -16.56
N ARG A 456 -1.93 18.67 -16.14
CA ARG A 456 -1.18 19.48 -15.16
C ARG A 456 -1.11 18.82 -13.78
N THR A 457 -2.19 18.15 -13.38
CA THR A 457 -2.20 17.35 -12.14
C THR A 457 -1.20 16.20 -12.23
N THR A 458 -1.14 15.49 -13.36
CA THR A 458 -0.14 14.44 -13.60
C THR A 458 1.28 15.03 -13.58
N LEU A 459 1.53 16.16 -14.24
CA LEU A 459 2.86 16.79 -14.19
C LEU A 459 3.25 17.21 -12.77
N ALA A 460 2.34 17.80 -11.99
CA ALA A 460 2.60 18.14 -10.58
C ALA A 460 2.91 16.89 -9.73
N HIS A 461 2.24 15.78 -10.02
CA HIS A 461 2.48 14.49 -9.41
C HIS A 461 3.89 13.95 -9.74
N GLU A 462 4.29 13.95 -11.02
CA GLU A 462 5.63 13.52 -11.43
C GLU A 462 6.74 14.44 -10.88
N CYS A 463 6.50 15.76 -10.84
CA CYS A 463 7.40 16.72 -10.19
C CYS A 463 7.54 16.42 -8.70
N PHE A 464 6.44 16.06 -8.01
CA PHE A 464 6.53 15.67 -6.60
C PHE A 464 7.31 14.37 -6.41
N HIS A 465 7.15 13.39 -7.31
CA HIS A 465 8.00 12.20 -7.30
C HIS A 465 9.48 12.57 -7.42
N TRP A 466 9.82 13.44 -8.37
CA TRP A 466 11.20 13.93 -8.50
C TRP A 466 11.68 14.67 -7.25
N TYR A 467 10.83 15.47 -6.62
CA TYR A 467 11.20 16.22 -5.41
C TYR A 467 11.42 15.30 -4.19
N ARG A 468 10.61 14.25 -4.01
CA ARG A 468 10.54 13.53 -2.74
C ARG A 468 11.07 12.09 -2.77
N HIS A 469 11.09 11.44 -3.92
CA HIS A 469 11.33 9.99 -4.03
C HIS A 469 12.71 9.60 -4.59
N GLN A 470 13.60 10.56 -4.86
CA GLN A 470 14.96 10.24 -5.28
C GLN A 470 15.73 9.33 -4.30
N PRO A 471 15.63 9.48 -2.96
CA PRO A 471 16.36 8.63 -2.03
C PRO A 471 16.05 7.14 -2.16
N TYR A 472 14.78 6.80 -2.38
CA TYR A 472 14.34 5.42 -2.61
C TYR A 472 15.05 4.78 -3.81
N HIS A 473 15.02 5.44 -4.97
CA HIS A 473 15.61 4.90 -6.21
C HIS A 473 17.12 4.74 -6.11
N VAL A 474 17.76 5.63 -5.38
CA VAL A 474 19.20 5.58 -5.16
C VAL A 474 19.58 4.37 -4.32
N LEU A 475 18.82 4.07 -3.26
CA LEU A 475 18.99 2.84 -2.49
C LEU A 475 18.77 1.60 -3.35
N MET A 476 17.68 1.55 -4.12
CA MET A 476 17.35 0.39 -4.97
C MET A 476 18.45 0.10 -6.00
N LYS A 477 19.03 1.14 -6.57
CA LYS A 477 20.20 1.03 -7.44
C LYS A 477 21.44 0.48 -6.71
N MET A 478 21.72 0.96 -5.49
CA MET A 478 22.88 0.51 -4.70
C MET A 478 22.80 -0.97 -4.31
N ILE A 479 21.62 -1.46 -3.95
CA ILE A 479 21.44 -2.87 -3.57
C ILE A 479 21.36 -3.82 -4.77
N GLY A 480 21.49 -3.29 -6.00
CA GLY A 480 21.42 -4.08 -7.23
C GLY A 480 20.03 -4.66 -7.49
N ALA A 481 18.97 -4.00 -7.02
CA ALA A 481 17.60 -4.40 -7.31
C ALA A 481 17.39 -4.39 -8.83
N ASN A 482 17.13 -5.57 -9.39
CA ASN A 482 17.09 -5.78 -10.84
C ASN A 482 15.69 -5.52 -11.40
N ASP A 483 14.99 -4.50 -10.87
CA ASP A 483 13.61 -4.18 -11.20
C ASP A 483 13.50 -2.86 -11.99
N ASN A 484 12.37 -2.70 -12.68
CA ASN A 484 12.02 -1.47 -13.40
C ASN A 484 11.76 -0.32 -12.40
N LEU A 485 11.45 -0.68 -11.15
CA LEU A 485 11.10 0.18 -10.02
C LEU A 485 12.25 1.11 -9.59
N GLY A 486 13.48 0.61 -9.55
CA GLY A 486 14.67 1.44 -9.27
C GLY A 486 14.98 2.48 -10.36
N ARG A 487 14.46 2.30 -11.58
CA ARG A 487 14.77 3.14 -12.75
C ARG A 487 13.72 4.20 -13.05
N ALA A 488 12.45 3.85 -12.95
CA ALA A 488 11.34 4.72 -13.29
C ALA A 488 10.15 4.45 -12.37
N ILE A 489 9.36 5.50 -12.11
CA ILE A 489 8.02 5.36 -11.54
C ILE A 489 7.03 5.51 -12.68
N GLN A 490 6.15 4.51 -12.84
CA GLN A 490 5.09 4.53 -13.84
C GLN A 490 3.76 4.68 -13.11
N CYS A 491 3.19 5.89 -13.15
CA CYS A 491 1.96 6.24 -12.45
C CYS A 491 0.77 5.46 -13.02
N GLN A 492 0.15 4.62 -12.20
CA GLN A 492 -1.11 3.94 -12.51
C GLN A 492 -2.28 4.62 -11.79
N ILE A 493 -3.49 4.57 -12.35
CA ILE A 493 -4.70 5.10 -11.69
C ILE A 493 -4.97 4.36 -10.37
N ALA A 494 -4.71 3.05 -10.35
CA ALA A 494 -5.05 2.13 -9.27
C ALA A 494 -3.97 2.08 -8.17
N ALA A 495 -4.28 2.56 -6.97
CA ALA A 495 -3.53 2.15 -5.79
C ALA A 495 -3.84 0.67 -5.53
N ASN A 496 -2.81 -0.17 -5.40
CA ASN A 496 -2.99 -1.55 -4.99
C ASN A 496 -3.38 -1.57 -3.52
N THR A 497 -4.56 -2.14 -3.24
CA THR A 497 -5.06 -2.51 -1.90
C THR A 497 -5.29 -1.34 -0.93
N THR A 498 -6.31 -1.40 -0.09
CA THR A 498 -6.56 -0.40 0.98
C THR A 498 -5.90 -0.75 2.31
N ASP A 499 -5.25 -1.91 2.37
CA ASP A 499 -4.60 -2.40 3.56
C ASP A 499 -3.17 -1.90 3.56
N SER A 500 -2.94 -0.74 4.22
CA SER A 500 -1.62 -0.13 4.34
C SER A 500 -0.57 -1.08 4.92
N ASP A 501 -1.01 -2.10 5.66
CA ASP A 501 -0.15 -3.13 6.24
C ASP A 501 0.44 -4.06 5.17
N LYS A 502 -0.10 -4.05 3.94
CA LYS A 502 0.37 -4.84 2.80
C LYS A 502 1.02 -4.00 1.69
N TRP A 503 1.08 -2.68 1.86
CA TRP A 503 1.63 -1.77 0.85
C TRP A 503 3.13 -1.98 0.68
N LYS A 504 3.54 -2.02 -0.58
CA LYS A 504 4.96 -1.92 -0.95
C LYS A 504 5.36 -0.44 -0.94
N ALA A 505 6.67 -0.19 -0.97
CA ALA A 505 7.23 1.16 -1.07
C ALA A 505 6.61 2.01 -2.19
N VAL A 506 6.39 1.43 -3.38
CA VAL A 506 5.77 2.14 -4.51
C VAL A 506 4.34 2.55 -4.23
N ASP A 507 3.56 1.71 -3.53
CA ASP A 507 2.17 2.02 -3.21
C ASP A 507 2.11 3.26 -2.30
N TRP A 508 3.03 3.37 -1.33
CA TRP A 508 3.20 4.57 -0.50
C TRP A 508 3.58 5.80 -1.33
N MET A 509 4.60 5.69 -2.20
CA MET A 509 5.05 6.81 -3.05
C MET A 509 3.94 7.34 -3.96
N GLU A 510 3.19 6.45 -4.59
CA GLU A 510 2.06 6.79 -5.46
C GLU A 510 0.92 7.45 -4.67
N TRP A 511 0.58 6.89 -3.51
CA TRP A 511 -0.50 7.42 -2.69
C TRP A 511 -0.20 8.84 -2.20
N GLN A 512 1.00 9.10 -1.71
CA GLN A 512 1.37 10.43 -1.22
C GLN A 512 1.53 11.44 -2.36
N ALA A 513 2.08 11.04 -3.52
CA ALA A 513 2.13 11.94 -4.67
C ALA A 513 0.74 12.29 -5.21
N LYS A 514 -0.19 11.34 -5.27
CA LYS A 514 -1.61 11.59 -5.61
C LYS A 514 -2.27 12.53 -4.61
N GLY A 515 -1.93 12.40 -3.33
CA GLY A 515 -2.43 13.28 -2.27
C GLY A 515 -1.88 14.71 -2.36
N VAL A 516 -0.58 14.86 -2.59
CA VAL A 516 0.10 16.17 -2.54
C VAL A 516 -0.08 16.97 -3.83
N ALA A 517 -0.13 16.36 -5.01
CA ALA A 517 -0.20 17.08 -6.28
C ALA A 517 -1.39 18.08 -6.40
N PRO A 518 -2.63 17.74 -6.01
CA PRO A 518 -3.74 18.71 -6.00
C PRO A 518 -3.51 19.88 -5.04
N ARG A 519 -2.75 19.67 -3.95
CA ARG A 519 -2.43 20.68 -2.94
C ARG A 519 -1.34 21.62 -3.40
N ILE A 520 -0.42 21.14 -4.25
CA ILE A 520 0.54 21.99 -4.96
C ILE A 520 -0.21 22.93 -5.91
N LEU A 521 -1.15 22.41 -6.71
CA LEU A 521 -1.88 23.22 -7.69
C LEU A 521 -2.91 24.16 -7.07
N MET A 522 -3.51 23.77 -5.94
CA MET A 522 -4.51 24.54 -5.20
C MET A 522 -4.13 24.62 -3.70
N PRO A 523 -3.22 25.53 -3.31
CA PRO A 523 -2.74 25.64 -1.94
C PRO A 523 -3.85 26.06 -0.98
N ALA A 524 -3.89 25.48 0.23
CA ALA A 524 -5.06 25.61 1.11
C ALA A 524 -5.39 27.07 1.46
N LYS A 525 -4.38 27.87 1.85
CA LYS A 525 -4.57 29.28 2.25
C LYS A 525 -5.17 30.12 1.12
N THR A 526 -4.57 30.11 -0.06
CA THR A 526 -5.02 30.92 -1.20
C THR A 526 -6.31 30.39 -1.82
N THR A 527 -6.51 29.08 -1.82
CA THR A 527 -7.77 28.48 -2.27
C THR A 527 -8.93 28.88 -1.36
N ARG A 528 -8.81 28.76 -0.02
CA ARG A 528 -9.86 29.18 0.91
C ARG A 528 -10.22 30.67 0.76
N LEU A 529 -9.20 31.53 0.65
CA LEU A 529 -9.40 32.96 0.41
C LEU A 529 -10.24 33.22 -0.85
N LYS A 530 -9.94 32.52 -1.95
CA LYS A 530 -10.70 32.66 -3.19
C LYS A 530 -12.12 32.10 -3.05
N VAL A 531 -12.27 30.96 -2.38
CA VAL A 531 -13.58 30.31 -2.15
C VAL A 531 -14.50 31.22 -1.35
N GLU A 532 -14.02 31.78 -0.24
CA GLU A 532 -14.80 32.70 0.59
C GLU A 532 -15.23 33.94 -0.20
N GLN A 533 -14.34 34.50 -1.02
CA GLN A 533 -14.66 35.61 -1.92
C GLN A 533 -15.78 35.24 -2.92
N LEU A 534 -15.67 34.08 -3.56
CA LEU A 534 -16.64 33.63 -4.57
C LEU A 534 -17.99 33.22 -3.94
N LEU A 535 -17.98 32.60 -2.76
CA LEU A 535 -19.20 32.25 -2.04
C LEU A 535 -19.96 33.50 -1.60
N VAL A 536 -19.27 34.58 -1.20
CA VAL A 536 -19.94 35.88 -0.93
C VAL A 536 -20.52 36.47 -2.22
N ALA A 537 -19.79 36.37 -3.34
CA ALA A 537 -20.23 36.92 -4.62
C ALA A 537 -21.45 36.18 -5.21
N TYR A 538 -21.52 34.86 -5.08
CA TYR A 538 -22.60 34.04 -5.66
C TYR A 538 -23.68 33.61 -4.66
N GLY A 539 -23.37 33.56 -3.36
CA GLY A 539 -24.28 33.05 -2.32
C GLY A 539 -25.26 34.08 -1.77
N GLY A 540 -24.88 35.36 -1.70
CA GLY A 540 -25.75 36.38 -1.11
C GLY A 540 -25.84 36.29 0.43
N ALA A 541 -27.01 36.63 1.01
CA ALA A 541 -27.22 36.74 2.46
C ALA A 541 -27.67 35.44 3.15
N ASP A 542 -28.11 34.44 2.39
CA ASP A 542 -28.47 33.10 2.88
C ASP A 542 -27.46 32.08 2.32
N ASP A 543 -27.20 31.03 3.09
CA ASP A 543 -26.27 29.94 2.80
C ASP A 543 -26.06 29.61 1.31
N ALA A 544 -24.79 29.46 0.90
CA ALA A 544 -24.39 29.24 -0.48
C ALA A 544 -25.16 28.08 -1.16
N SER A 545 -26.06 28.46 -2.08
CA SER A 545 -26.85 27.54 -2.89
C SER A 545 -25.97 26.60 -3.72
N ILE A 546 -26.54 25.51 -4.23
CA ILE A 546 -25.75 24.58 -5.06
C ILE A 546 -25.26 25.22 -6.35
N ALA A 547 -26.04 26.12 -6.95
CA ALA A 547 -25.63 26.92 -8.09
C ALA A 547 -24.44 27.84 -7.76
N ALA A 548 -24.38 28.37 -6.53
CA ALA A 548 -23.21 29.11 -6.07
C ALA A 548 -21.97 28.22 -6.02
N TYR A 549 -22.09 26.98 -5.50
CA TYR A 549 -20.98 26.02 -5.51
C TYR A 549 -20.55 25.60 -6.92
N GLU A 550 -21.48 25.42 -7.85
CA GLU A 550 -21.16 25.14 -9.26
C GLU A 550 -20.36 26.29 -9.90
N ASN A 551 -20.77 27.54 -9.68
CA ASN A 551 -20.02 28.72 -10.15
C ASN A 551 -18.65 28.83 -9.46
N VAL A 552 -18.56 28.55 -8.16
CA VAL A 552 -17.28 28.51 -7.44
C VAL A 552 -16.35 27.45 -8.05
N ILE A 553 -16.86 26.25 -8.34
CA ILE A 553 -16.07 25.17 -8.96
C ILE A 553 -15.54 25.60 -10.33
N ASP A 554 -16.37 26.23 -11.15
CA ASP A 554 -16.00 26.69 -12.49
C ASP A 554 -14.91 27.77 -12.43
N GLU A 555 -15.09 28.79 -11.57
CA GLU A 555 -14.11 29.85 -11.36
C GLU A 555 -12.78 29.34 -10.77
N LEU A 556 -12.82 28.38 -9.85
CA LEU A 556 -11.60 27.76 -9.33
C LEU A 556 -10.90 26.91 -10.39
N ALA A 557 -11.66 26.14 -11.18
CA ALA A 557 -11.13 25.34 -12.27
C ALA A 557 -10.43 26.23 -13.30
N GLU A 558 -11.01 27.37 -13.64
CA GLU A 558 -10.41 28.36 -14.53
C GLU A 558 -9.18 29.04 -13.90
N LEU A 559 -9.29 29.59 -12.68
CA LEU A 559 -8.22 30.32 -12.01
C LEU A 559 -6.96 29.47 -11.79
N PHE A 560 -7.15 28.24 -11.28
CA PHE A 560 -6.05 27.33 -11.00
C PHE A 560 -5.68 26.46 -12.20
N ASP A 561 -6.45 26.53 -13.30
CA ASP A 561 -6.28 25.76 -14.55
C ASP A 561 -6.31 24.23 -14.31
N VAL A 562 -7.28 23.79 -13.51
CA VAL A 562 -7.52 22.37 -13.15
C VAL A 562 -8.88 21.91 -13.68
N SER A 563 -9.18 20.62 -13.59
CA SER A 563 -10.52 20.13 -13.96
C SER A 563 -11.57 20.52 -12.91
N ARG A 564 -12.83 20.66 -13.32
CA ARG A 564 -13.97 20.84 -12.40
C ARG A 564 -13.98 19.81 -11.29
N GLN A 565 -13.69 18.55 -11.63
CA GLN A 565 -13.63 17.46 -10.66
C GLN A 565 -12.49 17.66 -9.64
N ALA A 566 -11.31 18.11 -10.09
CA ALA A 566 -10.20 18.39 -9.19
C ALA A 566 -10.53 19.56 -8.24
N ALA A 567 -11.15 20.63 -8.76
CA ALA A 567 -11.61 21.77 -7.95
C ALA A 567 -12.69 21.34 -6.93
N LYS A 568 -13.68 20.56 -7.36
CA LYS A 568 -14.73 19.98 -6.49
C LYS A 568 -14.12 19.12 -5.37
N VAL A 569 -13.22 18.19 -5.70
CA VAL A 569 -12.53 17.35 -4.71
C VAL A 569 -11.72 18.20 -3.74
N ARG A 570 -11.05 19.25 -4.24
CA ARG A 570 -10.28 20.15 -3.40
C ARG A 570 -11.14 20.94 -2.41
N LEU A 571 -12.31 21.43 -2.83
CA LEU A 571 -13.28 22.08 -1.95
C LEU A 571 -13.68 21.16 -0.80
N MET A 572 -14.01 19.91 -1.11
CA MET A 572 -14.37 18.91 -0.09
C MET A 572 -13.21 18.62 0.86
N ASP A 573 -11.98 18.48 0.34
CA ASP A 573 -10.77 18.31 1.15
C ASP A 573 -10.52 19.50 2.11
N LEU A 574 -10.94 20.71 1.73
CA LEU A 574 -10.81 21.92 2.55
C LEU A 574 -11.95 22.13 3.56
N GLY A 575 -12.97 21.26 3.56
CA GLY A 575 -14.10 21.28 4.50
C GLY A 575 -15.41 21.82 3.93
N TYR A 576 -15.48 22.17 2.65
CA TYR A 576 -16.71 22.65 2.02
C TYR A 576 -17.57 21.46 1.53
N SER A 577 -18.18 20.74 2.47
CA SER A 577 -18.93 19.49 2.21
C SER A 577 -20.11 19.65 1.24
N LYS A 578 -20.77 20.82 1.24
CA LYS A 578 -21.88 21.14 0.30
C LYS A 578 -21.48 21.03 -1.18
N ALA A 579 -20.18 21.11 -1.51
CA ALA A 579 -19.68 20.92 -2.87
C ALA A 579 -19.93 19.50 -3.44
N GLU A 580 -20.16 18.49 -2.59
CA GLU A 580 -20.48 17.11 -3.04
C GLU A 580 -21.70 17.08 -3.97
N GLY A 581 -22.71 17.90 -3.69
CA GLY A 581 -23.94 17.95 -4.48
C GLY A 581 -23.85 18.77 -5.77
N ALA A 582 -22.72 19.41 -6.07
CA ALA A 582 -22.52 20.21 -7.28
C ALA A 582 -21.97 19.33 -8.42
N TYR A 583 -22.51 19.45 -9.64
CA TYR A 583 -22.12 18.59 -10.77
C TYR A 583 -22.02 17.08 -10.44
N PRO A 584 -23.00 16.46 -9.76
CA PRO A 584 -22.99 15.02 -9.55
C PRO A 584 -22.96 14.29 -10.91
N PHE A 585 -22.01 13.37 -11.10
CA PHE A 585 -21.81 12.64 -12.34
C PHE A 585 -21.92 11.14 -12.08
N VAL A 586 -22.88 10.49 -12.72
CA VAL A 586 -23.20 9.08 -12.52
C VAL A 586 -23.74 8.48 -13.82
N ASP A 587 -23.37 7.23 -14.11
CA ASP A 587 -23.77 6.50 -15.32
C ASP A 587 -23.57 7.32 -16.61
N GLY A 588 -22.38 7.94 -16.73
CA GLY A 588 -21.95 8.65 -17.93
C GLY A 588 -22.54 10.04 -18.15
N GLN A 589 -23.34 10.57 -17.22
CA GLN A 589 -24.00 11.87 -17.36
C GLN A 589 -24.03 12.69 -16.06
N TYR A 590 -24.11 14.01 -16.22
CA TYR A 590 -24.37 14.92 -15.09
C TYR A 590 -25.84 14.86 -14.69
N VAL A 591 -26.10 14.79 -13.39
CA VAL A 591 -27.45 14.88 -12.82
C VAL A 591 -27.63 16.23 -12.13
N ARG A 592 -28.87 16.56 -11.76
CA ARG A 592 -29.19 17.86 -11.15
C ARG A 592 -28.44 18.04 -9.84
N GLY A 593 -27.85 19.22 -9.65
CA GLY A 593 -27.20 19.58 -8.39
C GLY A 593 -28.20 19.66 -7.24
N TYR A 594 -27.73 19.34 -6.04
CA TYR A 594 -28.54 19.33 -4.82
C TYR A 594 -27.76 19.85 -3.59
N SER A 595 -28.47 20.32 -2.57
CA SER A 595 -27.92 20.72 -1.27
C SER A 595 -28.48 19.86 -0.14
N PHE A 596 -27.78 19.93 1.00
CA PHE A 596 -28.07 19.19 2.22
C PHE A 596 -27.42 19.90 3.41
N GLU A 597 -27.87 19.56 4.62
CA GLU A 597 -27.33 20.10 5.86
C GLU A 597 -25.86 19.70 6.11
N ALA A 598 -25.09 20.63 6.69
CA ALA A 598 -23.67 20.37 6.97
C ALA A 598 -23.52 19.22 7.97
N GLY A 599 -22.82 18.15 7.55
CA GLY A 599 -22.64 16.94 8.37
C GLY A 599 -23.65 15.83 8.09
N ALA A 600 -24.58 16.00 7.14
CA ALA A 600 -25.48 14.92 6.72
C ALA A 600 -24.76 13.77 5.99
N LEU A 601 -23.56 14.02 5.45
CA LEU A 601 -22.72 13.02 4.80
C LEU A 601 -21.33 12.97 5.44
N ASP A 602 -20.84 11.76 5.70
CA ASP A 602 -19.43 11.49 5.97
C ASP A 602 -18.59 11.50 4.68
N LYS A 603 -17.25 11.54 4.81
CA LYS A 603 -16.29 11.62 3.68
C LYS A 603 -16.48 10.57 2.58
N ASN A 604 -16.99 9.38 2.92
CA ASN A 604 -17.20 8.27 1.99
C ASN A 604 -18.69 7.98 1.79
N GLN A 605 -19.56 8.97 1.93
CA GLN A 605 -21.00 8.80 1.73
C GLN A 605 -21.51 9.66 0.57
N THR A 606 -22.67 9.29 0.04
CA THR A 606 -23.41 10.08 -0.96
C THR A 606 -24.89 9.71 -0.98
N PHE A 607 -25.71 10.57 -1.55
CA PHE A 607 -27.11 10.27 -1.85
C PHE A 607 -27.28 9.65 -3.25
N THR A 608 -26.30 9.84 -4.15
CA THR A 608 -26.39 9.40 -5.54
C THR A 608 -25.90 7.96 -5.70
N ILE A 609 -26.61 7.14 -6.48
CA ILE A 609 -26.22 5.73 -6.72
C ILE A 609 -26.38 5.34 -8.20
N PRO A 610 -25.38 4.67 -8.82
CA PRO A 610 -25.48 4.04 -10.13
C PRO A 610 -26.57 2.98 -10.22
N TYR A 611 -27.10 2.74 -11.43
CA TYR A 611 -28.08 1.67 -11.65
C TYR A 611 -27.53 0.28 -11.29
N ALA A 612 -26.28 0.00 -11.66
CA ALA A 612 -25.64 -1.28 -11.38
C ALA A 612 -25.58 -1.57 -9.87
N ASP A 613 -25.30 -0.55 -9.07
CA ASP A 613 -25.18 -0.68 -7.62
C ASP A 613 -26.53 -0.68 -6.91
N LEU A 614 -27.53 0.01 -7.46
CA LEU A 614 -28.93 -0.12 -7.03
C LEU A 614 -29.40 -1.57 -7.19
N PHE A 615 -29.18 -2.17 -8.36
CA PHE A 615 -29.54 -3.55 -8.63
C PHE A 615 -28.76 -4.54 -7.76
N LYS A 616 -27.47 -4.31 -7.59
CA LYS A 616 -26.60 -5.09 -6.71
C LYS A 616 -27.10 -5.07 -5.27
N ALA A 617 -27.37 -3.88 -4.72
CA ALA A 617 -27.92 -3.74 -3.37
C ALA A 617 -29.25 -4.47 -3.22
N TYR A 618 -30.16 -4.36 -4.20
CA TYR A 618 -31.45 -5.07 -4.16
C TYR A 618 -31.31 -6.60 -4.24
N CYS A 619 -30.32 -7.10 -4.98
CA CYS A 619 -30.07 -8.54 -5.11
C CYS A 619 -29.46 -9.14 -3.85
N PHE A 620 -28.52 -8.44 -3.22
CA PHE A 620 -27.64 -9.02 -2.21
C PHE A 620 -27.85 -8.49 -0.78
N ASP A 621 -28.55 -7.36 -0.60
CA ASP A 621 -28.86 -6.80 0.72
C ASP A 621 -30.34 -7.01 1.08
N ARG A 622 -30.58 -7.86 2.09
CA ARG A 622 -31.95 -8.21 2.52
C ARG A 622 -32.71 -7.03 3.11
N GLU A 623 -32.03 -6.13 3.81
CA GLU A 623 -32.68 -4.97 4.43
C GLU A 623 -32.98 -3.92 3.37
N PHE A 624 -32.07 -3.70 2.43
CA PHE A 624 -32.34 -2.86 1.26
C PHE A 624 -33.49 -3.41 0.42
N LYS A 625 -33.54 -4.72 0.19
CA LYS A 625 -34.67 -5.33 -0.53
C LYS A 625 -36.00 -5.07 0.17
N LYS A 626 -36.06 -5.26 1.50
CA LYS A 626 -37.28 -4.95 2.28
C LYS A 626 -37.65 -3.48 2.21
N LEU A 627 -36.65 -2.59 2.25
CA LEU A 627 -36.83 -1.14 2.11
C LEU A 627 -37.51 -0.80 0.79
N ILE A 628 -36.98 -1.30 -0.32
CA ILE A 628 -37.53 -1.08 -1.66
C ILE A 628 -38.91 -1.73 -1.82
N ASP A 629 -39.07 -2.99 -1.38
CA ASP A 629 -40.34 -3.72 -1.46
C ASP A 629 -41.47 -3.10 -0.61
N SER A 630 -41.14 -2.20 0.32
CA SER A 630 -42.13 -1.45 1.11
C SER A 630 -42.95 -0.46 0.26
N GLY A 631 -42.43 -0.05 -0.90
CA GLY A 631 -43.04 0.97 -1.78
C GLY A 631 -43.00 2.40 -1.22
N GLN A 632 -42.23 2.63 -0.15
CA GLN A 632 -42.10 3.92 0.53
C GLN A 632 -40.99 4.79 -0.05
N PHE A 633 -40.18 4.23 -0.95
CA PHE A 633 -39.11 4.93 -1.64
C PHE A 633 -39.28 4.77 -3.15
N ILE A 634 -38.96 5.84 -3.89
CA ILE A 634 -38.94 5.88 -5.35
C ILE A 634 -37.51 6.23 -5.77
N PHE A 635 -37.07 5.64 -6.88
CA PHE A 635 -35.82 6.04 -7.52
C PHE A 635 -36.07 7.20 -8.48
N ALA A 636 -35.54 8.39 -8.19
CA ALA A 636 -35.72 9.59 -9.00
C ALA A 636 -34.40 10.36 -9.10
N ASP A 637 -34.07 10.86 -10.30
CA ASP A 637 -32.85 11.64 -10.57
C ASP A 637 -31.55 10.99 -10.04
N ARG A 638 -31.48 9.65 -10.01
CA ARG A 638 -30.36 8.84 -9.47
C ARG A 638 -30.23 8.80 -7.95
N HIS A 639 -31.32 9.07 -7.26
CA HIS A 639 -31.43 9.07 -5.82
C HIS A 639 -32.60 8.19 -5.38
N LEU A 640 -32.47 7.56 -4.21
CA LEU A 640 -33.57 6.80 -3.61
C LEU A 640 -34.25 7.66 -2.55
N VAL A 641 -35.48 8.10 -2.84
CA VAL A 641 -36.13 9.21 -2.14
C VAL A 641 -37.47 8.77 -1.57
N LEU A 642 -37.83 9.30 -0.40
CA LEU A 642 -39.14 9.07 0.21
C LEU A 642 -40.28 9.40 -0.76
N ASN A 643 -41.21 8.47 -0.89
CA ASN A 643 -42.41 8.60 -1.70
C ASN A 643 -43.43 9.53 -1.02
N ASN A 644 -43.17 10.83 -1.10
CA ASN A 644 -44.00 11.90 -0.53
C ASN A 644 -44.11 13.04 -1.54
N GLU A 645 -45.30 13.61 -1.70
CA GLU A 645 -45.58 14.72 -2.63
C GLU A 645 -44.74 15.97 -2.33
N LYS A 646 -44.25 16.14 -1.10
CA LYS A 646 -43.29 17.18 -0.73
C LYS A 646 -41.96 17.04 -1.49
N TYR A 647 -41.50 15.81 -1.71
CA TYR A 647 -40.17 15.50 -2.24
C TYR A 647 -40.18 15.09 -3.71
N ILE A 648 -41.31 14.63 -4.22
CA ILE A 648 -41.46 14.13 -5.59
C ILE A 648 -42.27 15.12 -6.43
N ALA A 649 -41.66 15.59 -7.52
CA ALA A 649 -42.34 16.28 -8.61
C ALA A 649 -42.63 15.30 -9.77
N ARG A 650 -43.48 15.70 -10.71
CA ARG A 650 -43.78 14.92 -11.91
C ARG A 650 -43.57 15.76 -13.16
N ASP A 651 -42.89 15.19 -14.14
CA ASP A 651 -42.69 15.82 -15.45
C ASP A 651 -43.99 15.82 -16.28
N GLN A 652 -43.96 16.43 -17.48
CA GLN A 652 -45.10 16.49 -18.39
C GLN A 652 -45.60 15.09 -18.84
N SER A 653 -44.72 14.08 -18.78
CA SER A 653 -45.04 12.69 -19.12
C SER A 653 -45.57 11.89 -17.92
N GLY A 654 -45.52 12.47 -16.72
CA GLY A 654 -45.95 11.88 -15.45
C GLY A 654 -44.87 11.08 -14.72
N ASN A 655 -43.61 11.14 -15.16
CA ASN A 655 -42.49 10.45 -14.50
C ASN A 655 -42.05 11.22 -13.24
N ALA A 656 -41.57 10.49 -12.24
CA ALA A 656 -41.10 11.08 -10.99
C ALA A 656 -39.73 11.75 -11.16
N THR A 657 -39.61 12.97 -10.67
CA THR A 657 -38.36 13.74 -10.54
C THR A 657 -38.26 14.31 -9.13
N LEU A 658 -37.10 14.79 -8.72
CA LEU A 658 -37.00 15.50 -7.44
C LEU A 658 -37.68 16.88 -7.52
N SER A 659 -38.40 17.23 -6.45
CA SER A 659 -38.93 18.58 -6.28
C SER A 659 -37.81 19.57 -5.95
N GLU A 660 -38.02 20.86 -6.19
CA GLU A 660 -37.06 21.90 -5.78
C GLU A 660 -36.79 21.87 -4.26
N TYR A 661 -37.81 21.51 -3.47
CA TYR A 661 -37.63 21.33 -2.02
C TYR A 661 -36.68 20.17 -1.73
N ALA A 662 -36.88 19.00 -2.35
CA ALA A 662 -36.02 17.84 -2.14
C ALA A 662 -34.58 18.12 -2.54
N LEU A 663 -34.37 18.78 -3.68
CA LEU A 663 -33.03 19.19 -4.12
C LEU A 663 -32.36 20.14 -3.14
N SER A 664 -33.13 20.91 -2.35
CA SER A 664 -32.57 21.80 -1.35
C SER A 664 -32.32 21.13 0.02
N HIS A 665 -32.96 19.98 0.27
CA HIS A 665 -33.01 19.30 1.58
C HIS A 665 -32.86 17.77 1.40
N MET A 666 -31.83 17.33 0.69
CA MET A 666 -31.68 15.90 0.36
C MET A 666 -31.56 15.01 1.60
N ASP A 667 -30.99 15.53 2.68
CA ASP A 667 -30.87 14.83 3.96
C ASP A 667 -32.23 14.54 4.63
N GLU A 668 -33.29 15.29 4.34
CA GLU A 668 -34.61 14.99 4.88
C GLU A 668 -35.28 13.77 4.23
N CYS A 669 -34.88 13.40 3.01
CA CYS A 669 -35.68 12.49 2.18
C CYS A 669 -34.91 11.39 1.44
N CYS A 670 -33.59 11.49 1.32
CA CYS A 670 -32.79 10.59 0.50
C CYS A 670 -31.99 9.59 1.33
N VAL A 671 -31.94 8.35 0.84
CA VAL A 671 -31.10 7.30 1.41
C VAL A 671 -29.63 7.60 1.15
N VAL A 672 -28.81 7.39 2.18
CA VAL A 672 -27.34 7.55 2.12
C VAL A 672 -26.69 6.21 1.79
N PHE A 673 -25.74 6.24 0.86
CA PHE A 673 -24.93 5.10 0.44
C PHE A 673 -23.46 5.30 0.80
N SER A 674 -22.79 4.21 1.18
CA SER A 674 -21.36 4.19 1.46
C SER A 674 -20.56 3.88 0.20
N LYS A 675 -19.60 4.75 -0.13
CA LYS A 675 -18.65 4.62 -1.24
C LYS A 675 -17.49 3.71 -0.82
N GLY A 676 -17.21 2.70 -1.62
CA GLY A 676 -16.06 1.81 -1.48
C GLY A 676 -15.56 1.38 -2.85
N TYR A 677 -14.80 0.29 -2.91
CA TYR A 677 -14.34 -0.30 -4.16
C TYR A 677 -14.89 -1.72 -4.33
N SER A 678 -15.07 -2.14 -5.59
CA SER A 678 -15.61 -3.46 -5.94
C SER A 678 -14.79 -4.64 -5.36
N TYR A 679 -13.47 -4.49 -5.20
CA TYR A 679 -12.62 -5.49 -4.55
C TYR A 679 -12.79 -5.56 -3.02
N GLN A 680 -13.48 -4.59 -2.42
CA GLN A 680 -13.88 -4.59 -1.01
C GLN A 680 -15.39 -4.84 -0.85
N SER A 681 -16.07 -5.18 -1.95
CA SER A 681 -17.53 -5.28 -1.94
C SER A 681 -17.97 -6.19 -0.80
N LYS A 682 -18.85 -5.67 0.06
CA LYS A 682 -19.44 -6.46 1.14
C LYS A 682 -20.27 -7.64 0.64
N TYR A 683 -20.59 -7.66 -0.66
CA TYR A 683 -21.29 -8.73 -1.34
C TYR A 683 -20.35 -9.84 -1.86
N GLN A 684 -19.03 -9.70 -1.67
CA GLN A 684 -18.08 -10.76 -1.99
C GLN A 684 -18.39 -12.05 -1.24
N GLY A 685 -18.33 -13.17 -1.96
CA GLY A 685 -18.71 -14.49 -1.43
C GLY A 685 -20.21 -14.75 -1.40
N ALA A 686 -21.07 -13.77 -1.71
CA ALA A 686 -22.50 -14.03 -1.89
C ALA A 686 -22.72 -14.96 -3.09
N ARG A 687 -23.62 -15.94 -2.93
CA ARG A 687 -23.96 -16.91 -3.96
C ARG A 687 -24.46 -16.16 -5.21
N TYR A 688 -23.87 -16.43 -6.36
CA TYR A 688 -24.12 -15.79 -7.66
C TYR A 688 -23.59 -14.35 -7.86
N TYR A 689 -22.88 -13.75 -6.88
CA TYR A 689 -22.25 -12.42 -7.04
C TYR A 689 -21.28 -12.38 -8.24
N THR A 690 -20.40 -13.39 -8.35
CA THR A 690 -19.45 -13.50 -9.47
C THR A 690 -20.15 -13.66 -10.84
N GLN A 691 -21.36 -14.22 -10.87
CA GLN A 691 -22.16 -14.36 -12.09
C GLN A 691 -22.91 -13.07 -12.43
N PHE A 692 -23.30 -12.28 -11.42
CA PHE A 692 -23.82 -10.92 -11.61
C PHE A 692 -22.74 -9.99 -12.21
N MET A 693 -21.51 -10.07 -11.69
CA MET A 693 -20.37 -9.30 -12.20
C MET A 693 -19.87 -9.74 -13.58
N ARG A 694 -20.28 -10.90 -14.12
CA ARG A 694 -19.83 -11.38 -15.45
C ARG A 694 -20.38 -10.56 -16.62
N ASN A 695 -21.47 -9.84 -16.42
CA ASN A 695 -22.11 -9.02 -17.46
C ASN A 695 -21.62 -7.56 -17.46
N SER A 696 -20.88 -7.14 -16.44
CA SER A 696 -20.20 -5.84 -16.38
C SER A 696 -18.71 -6.10 -16.64
N ALA A 697 -18.08 -5.39 -17.58
CA ALA A 697 -16.65 -5.55 -17.81
C ALA A 697 -15.91 -5.36 -16.47
N PRO A 698 -15.09 -6.32 -16.01
CA PRO A 698 -14.39 -6.18 -14.74
C PRO A 698 -13.34 -5.09 -14.89
N VAL A 699 -13.64 -3.91 -14.33
CA VAL A 699 -12.67 -2.83 -14.17
C VAL A 699 -12.07 -2.98 -12.77
N GLU A 700 -10.78 -3.29 -12.70
CA GLU A 700 -10.04 -3.24 -11.44
C GLU A 700 -10.20 -1.85 -10.81
N ASN A 701 -10.57 -1.81 -9.53
CA ASN A 701 -10.80 -0.59 -8.74
C ASN A 701 -12.01 0.26 -9.16
N GLN A 702 -13.05 -0.34 -9.72
CA GLN A 702 -14.35 0.31 -9.86
C GLN A 702 -14.89 0.75 -8.49
N VAL A 703 -15.28 2.03 -8.36
CA VAL A 703 -16.00 2.53 -7.18
C VAL A 703 -17.34 1.81 -7.09
N GLU A 704 -17.66 1.28 -5.92
CA GLU A 704 -18.92 0.61 -5.63
C GLU A 704 -19.66 1.38 -4.53
N TYR A 705 -20.97 1.54 -4.70
CA TYR A 705 -21.86 2.15 -3.73
C TYR A 705 -22.67 1.06 -3.05
N SER A 706 -22.68 1.05 -1.71
CA SER A 706 -23.37 0.02 -0.93
C SER A 706 -24.31 0.64 0.10
N PHE A 707 -25.46 0.00 0.28
CA PHE A 707 -26.42 0.42 1.30
C PHE A 707 -25.94 0.03 2.69
N GLU A 708 -26.09 0.91 3.68
CA GLU A 708 -25.84 0.57 5.09
C GLU A 708 -26.97 1.09 5.97
N LEU A 709 -27.29 0.33 7.03
CA LEU A 709 -28.29 0.73 8.02
C LEU A 709 -27.66 1.69 9.05
N ASN A 710 -27.18 2.84 8.57
CA ASN A 710 -26.60 3.92 9.36
C ASN A 710 -27.69 4.70 10.14
N ALA A 711 -27.27 5.62 11.02
CA ALA A 711 -28.20 6.38 11.86
C ALA A 711 -29.22 7.18 11.03
N HIS A 712 -28.76 7.77 9.93
CA HIS A 712 -29.57 8.52 8.97
C HIS A 712 -30.68 7.67 8.33
N ASN A 713 -30.29 6.57 7.69
CA ASN A 713 -31.20 5.65 7.01
C ASN A 713 -32.20 5.00 7.99
N LYS A 714 -31.79 4.76 9.24
CA LYS A 714 -32.70 4.32 10.31
C LYS A 714 -33.73 5.38 10.68
N ALA A 715 -33.32 6.64 10.80
CA ALA A 715 -34.23 7.73 11.10
C ALA A 715 -35.26 7.92 9.98
N LEU A 716 -34.83 7.89 8.72
CA LEU A 716 -35.74 7.91 7.55
C LEU A 716 -36.75 6.75 7.61
N LEU A 717 -36.28 5.54 7.93
CA LEU A 717 -37.14 4.37 8.08
C LEU A 717 -38.16 4.50 9.22
N ASP A 718 -37.74 5.06 10.36
CA ASP A 718 -38.60 5.25 11.53
C ASP A 718 -39.71 6.28 11.28
N GLN A 719 -39.46 7.30 10.45
CA GLN A 719 -40.49 8.28 10.03
C GLN A 719 -41.68 7.61 9.30
N ILE A 720 -41.47 6.42 8.72
CA ILE A 720 -42.44 5.73 7.85
C ILE A 720 -43.29 4.70 8.63
N LYS A 721 -43.08 4.52 9.94
CA LYS A 721 -43.64 3.41 10.75
C LYS A 721 -45.18 3.29 10.88
N ASN A 722 -45.98 3.99 10.07
CA ASN A 722 -47.45 3.89 10.08
C ASN A 722 -48.10 3.76 8.69
N ALA A 723 -47.46 3.12 7.71
CA ALA A 723 -48.10 2.86 6.41
C ALA A 723 -49.01 1.60 6.47
N LYS A 724 -50.33 1.82 6.41
CA LYS A 724 -51.34 0.75 6.28
C LYS A 724 -51.04 -0.15 5.09
N ARG A 725 -51.00 -1.47 5.31
CA ARG A 725 -50.95 -2.49 4.25
C ARG A 725 -52.17 -2.33 3.33
N ARG A 726 -51.96 -1.92 2.07
CA ARG A 726 -52.98 -1.88 0.99
C ARG A 726 -53.49 -3.27 0.54
N SER A 727 -53.32 -4.31 1.36
CA SER A 727 -53.59 -5.70 0.99
C SER A 727 -55.07 -5.98 0.66
N GLU A 728 -56.00 -5.16 1.14
CA GLU A 728 -57.44 -5.36 0.90
C GLU A 728 -57.88 -4.86 -0.48
N ALA A 729 -57.16 -3.90 -1.10
CA ALA A 729 -57.54 -3.32 -2.39
C ALA A 729 -57.28 -4.25 -3.60
N LEU A 730 -56.37 -5.21 -3.48
CA LEU A 730 -55.97 -6.10 -4.59
C LEU A 730 -57.05 -7.13 -4.98
N ARG A 731 -58.00 -7.42 -4.09
CA ARG A 731 -59.09 -8.39 -4.34
C ARG A 731 -60.20 -7.85 -5.25
N ARG A 732 -60.16 -6.56 -5.61
CA ARG A 732 -61.18 -5.89 -6.43
C ARG A 732 -61.03 -6.11 -7.93
N TYR A 733 -59.88 -6.61 -8.38
CA TYR A 733 -59.60 -6.74 -9.81
C TYR A 733 -60.15 -8.06 -10.38
N PRO A 734 -60.64 -8.06 -11.64
CA PRO A 734 -61.25 -9.22 -12.31
C PRO A 734 -60.32 -10.44 -12.40
N GLY A 735 -60.84 -11.60 -12.81
CA GLY A 735 -60.09 -12.86 -12.82
C GLY A 735 -58.99 -12.92 -13.88
N SER A 736 -59.30 -12.55 -15.12
CA SER A 736 -58.39 -12.71 -16.26
C SER A 736 -57.39 -11.55 -16.41
N PHE A 737 -56.32 -11.80 -17.17
CA PHE A 737 -55.31 -10.79 -17.51
C PHE A 737 -55.91 -9.63 -18.31
N ALA A 738 -56.66 -9.93 -19.38
CA ALA A 738 -57.27 -8.93 -20.26
C ALA A 738 -58.24 -8.00 -19.53
N GLU A 739 -59.14 -8.55 -18.71
CA GLU A 739 -60.09 -7.77 -17.92
C GLU A 739 -59.38 -6.88 -16.89
N THR A 740 -58.31 -7.39 -16.28
CA THR A 740 -57.50 -6.61 -15.32
C THR A 740 -56.76 -5.47 -16.01
N LEU A 741 -56.23 -5.68 -17.22
CA LEU A 741 -55.58 -4.65 -18.02
C LEU A 741 -56.56 -3.52 -18.35
N VAL A 742 -57.79 -3.86 -18.78
CA VAL A 742 -58.86 -2.88 -19.06
C VAL A 742 -59.22 -2.09 -17.80
N ALA A 743 -59.36 -2.76 -16.65
CA ALA A 743 -59.70 -2.11 -15.39
C ALA A 743 -58.61 -1.13 -14.94
N LEU A 744 -57.34 -1.56 -14.97
CA LEU A 744 -56.19 -0.73 -14.60
C LEU A 744 -56.02 0.46 -15.55
N GLN A 745 -56.17 0.25 -16.86
CA GLN A 745 -56.07 1.32 -17.85
C GLN A 745 -57.16 2.38 -17.66
N LYS A 746 -58.39 1.95 -17.35
CA LYS A 746 -59.52 2.85 -17.03
C LYS A 746 -59.28 3.63 -15.74
N GLU A 747 -58.76 2.97 -14.69
CA GLU A 747 -58.43 3.60 -13.42
C GLU A 747 -57.34 4.68 -13.59
N LYS A 748 -56.32 4.38 -14.39
CA LYS A 748 -55.22 5.31 -14.71
C LYS A 748 -55.58 6.35 -15.77
N LYS A 749 -56.80 6.29 -16.34
CA LYS A 749 -57.32 7.21 -17.38
C LYS A 749 -56.42 7.30 -18.62
N LEU A 750 -55.90 6.16 -19.09
CA LEU A 750 -55.00 6.10 -20.26
C LEU A 750 -55.74 5.60 -21.50
N SER A 751 -55.47 6.23 -22.64
CA SER A 751 -55.81 5.66 -23.96
C SER A 751 -54.82 4.55 -24.35
N ASN A 752 -55.15 3.76 -25.38
CA ASN A 752 -54.21 2.77 -25.92
C ASN A 752 -52.94 3.43 -26.45
N LYS A 753 -53.09 4.54 -27.17
CA LYS A 753 -51.95 5.33 -27.66
C LYS A 753 -51.03 5.79 -26.53
N GLN A 754 -51.60 6.40 -25.48
CA GLN A 754 -50.81 6.84 -24.33
C GLN A 754 -50.14 5.68 -23.59
N LEU A 755 -50.82 4.53 -23.47
CA LEU A 755 -50.22 3.36 -22.85
C LEU A 755 -49.12 2.75 -23.74
N ALA A 756 -49.29 2.75 -25.06
CA ALA A 756 -48.28 2.33 -26.02
C ALA A 756 -47.02 3.19 -25.90
N ASP A 757 -47.18 4.51 -25.90
CA ASP A 757 -46.07 5.47 -25.76
C ASP A 757 -45.32 5.28 -24.42
N ARG A 758 -46.04 4.95 -23.34
CA ARG A 758 -45.48 4.76 -22.00
C ARG A 758 -44.88 3.38 -21.75
N SER A 759 -45.21 2.37 -22.54
CA SER A 759 -44.78 0.98 -22.34
C SER A 759 -43.88 0.46 -23.46
N LEU A 760 -43.79 1.16 -24.59
CA LEU A 760 -43.18 0.66 -25.84
C LEU A 760 -43.82 -0.65 -26.33
N VAL A 761 -45.08 -0.88 -25.95
CA VAL A 761 -45.90 -1.98 -26.49
C VAL A 761 -46.79 -1.42 -27.59
N GLY A 762 -46.75 -2.02 -28.78
CA GLY A 762 -47.51 -1.53 -29.92
C GLY A 762 -49.01 -1.37 -29.63
N GLU A 763 -49.63 -0.31 -30.12
CA GLU A 763 -51.04 0.00 -29.85
C GLU A 763 -51.98 -1.15 -30.25
N LYS A 764 -51.70 -1.81 -31.39
CA LYS A 764 -52.43 -3.00 -31.84
C LYS A 764 -52.24 -4.18 -30.89
N THR A 765 -51.03 -4.37 -30.37
CA THR A 765 -50.73 -5.43 -29.40
C THR A 765 -51.50 -5.21 -28.10
N ILE A 766 -51.56 -3.97 -27.60
CA ILE A 766 -52.40 -3.61 -26.45
C ILE A 766 -53.87 -3.91 -26.74
N GLN A 767 -54.36 -3.56 -27.93
CA GLN A 767 -55.75 -3.83 -28.30
C GLN A 767 -56.08 -5.33 -28.30
N ARG A 768 -55.19 -6.18 -28.87
CA ARG A 768 -55.33 -7.64 -28.86
C ARG A 768 -55.35 -8.20 -27.44
N LEU A 769 -54.41 -7.76 -26.60
CA LEU A 769 -54.31 -8.16 -25.20
C LEU A 769 -55.53 -7.78 -24.36
N ARG A 770 -56.16 -6.64 -24.67
CA ARG A 770 -57.40 -6.20 -24.01
C ARG A 770 -58.62 -7.01 -24.44
N ASN A 771 -58.61 -7.53 -25.66
CA ASN A 771 -59.72 -8.30 -26.25
C ASN A 771 -59.64 -9.80 -25.94
N ASP A 772 -58.62 -10.25 -25.19
CA ASP A 772 -58.34 -11.67 -24.94
C ASP A 772 -58.13 -12.47 -26.24
N GLU A 773 -57.58 -11.81 -27.27
CA GLU A 773 -57.18 -12.48 -28.51
C GLU A 773 -55.92 -13.31 -28.26
N GLU A 774 -55.90 -14.55 -28.74
CA GLU A 774 -54.75 -15.45 -28.63
C GLU A 774 -53.55 -14.85 -29.39
N TYR A 775 -52.63 -14.23 -28.64
CA TYR A 775 -51.48 -13.52 -29.19
C TYR A 775 -50.21 -13.92 -28.41
N PRO A 776 -49.13 -14.33 -29.10
CA PRO A 776 -47.84 -14.62 -28.45
C PRO A 776 -47.33 -13.37 -27.73
N THR A 777 -47.04 -13.50 -26.43
CA THR A 777 -46.51 -12.41 -25.62
C THR A 777 -45.22 -12.83 -24.94
N SER A 778 -44.46 -11.86 -24.48
CA SER A 778 -43.24 -12.08 -23.69
C SER A 778 -43.41 -11.51 -22.27
N VAL A 779 -42.58 -12.00 -21.34
CA VAL A 779 -42.52 -11.42 -19.99
C VAL A 779 -42.15 -9.94 -20.04
N GLN A 780 -41.29 -9.54 -20.98
CA GLN A 780 -40.88 -8.15 -21.23
C GLN A 780 -42.08 -7.27 -21.63
N THR A 781 -43.00 -7.81 -22.43
CA THR A 781 -44.23 -7.09 -22.82
C THR A 781 -45.11 -6.82 -21.59
N VAL A 782 -45.31 -7.82 -20.74
CA VAL A 782 -46.15 -7.68 -19.53
C VAL A 782 -45.52 -6.74 -18.52
N LEU A 783 -44.20 -6.83 -18.32
CA LEU A 783 -43.44 -5.92 -17.46
C LEU A 783 -43.47 -4.48 -17.98
N ALA A 784 -43.37 -4.29 -19.30
CA ALA A 784 -43.56 -2.98 -19.94
C ALA A 784 -44.94 -2.38 -19.66
N LEU A 785 -46.01 -3.19 -19.69
CA LEU A 785 -47.35 -2.73 -19.31
C LEU A 785 -47.44 -2.35 -17.82
N CYS A 786 -46.80 -3.11 -16.92
CA CYS A 786 -46.71 -2.73 -15.50
C CYS A 786 -46.06 -1.35 -15.31
N VAL A 787 -44.96 -1.09 -16.04
CA VAL A 787 -44.25 0.20 -16.01
C VAL A 787 -45.12 1.30 -16.65
N GLY A 788 -45.72 1.05 -17.81
CA GLY A 788 -46.56 2.04 -18.50
C GLY A 788 -47.80 2.45 -17.71
N LEU A 789 -48.35 1.52 -16.92
CA LEU A 789 -49.47 1.75 -16.00
C LEU A 789 -49.02 2.34 -14.64
N LYS A 790 -47.71 2.44 -14.38
CA LYS A 790 -47.13 2.87 -13.10
C LYS A 790 -47.73 2.07 -11.94
N LEU A 791 -47.62 0.74 -12.02
CA LEU A 791 -48.17 -0.18 -11.00
C LEU A 791 -47.19 -0.31 -9.83
N PRO A 792 -47.64 -0.10 -8.57
CA PRO A 792 -46.86 -0.47 -7.40
C PRO A 792 -46.53 -1.97 -7.40
N LEU A 793 -45.42 -2.36 -6.75
CA LEU A 793 -44.94 -3.75 -6.73
C LEU A 793 -46.02 -4.81 -6.42
N PRO A 794 -46.92 -4.64 -5.43
CA PRO A 794 -47.98 -5.62 -5.18
C PRO A 794 -48.98 -5.75 -6.33
N GLU A 795 -49.33 -4.65 -7.00
CA GLU A 795 -50.21 -4.66 -8.17
C GLU A 795 -49.51 -5.25 -9.39
N ALA A 796 -48.23 -4.92 -9.61
CA ALA A 796 -47.44 -5.49 -10.68
C ALA A 796 -47.27 -7.01 -10.51
N LYS A 797 -47.03 -7.49 -9.27
CA LYS A 797 -46.99 -8.93 -8.95
C LYS A 797 -48.34 -9.61 -9.17
N MET A 798 -49.44 -8.95 -8.80
CA MET A 798 -50.80 -9.44 -9.05
C MET A 798 -51.09 -9.52 -10.55
N PHE A 799 -50.75 -8.48 -11.31
CA PHE A 799 -51.00 -8.41 -12.75
C PHE A 799 -50.16 -9.44 -13.51
N LEU A 800 -48.88 -9.58 -13.19
CA LEU A 800 -48.01 -10.61 -13.75
C LEU A 800 -48.49 -12.02 -13.38
N GLY A 801 -48.95 -12.22 -12.14
CA GLY A 801 -49.46 -13.51 -11.66
C GLY A 801 -50.73 -14.01 -12.35
N LYS A 802 -51.35 -13.18 -13.20
CA LYS A 802 -52.46 -13.57 -14.09
C LYS A 802 -51.99 -14.12 -15.44
N THR A 803 -50.69 -14.27 -15.62
CA THR A 803 -50.04 -14.85 -16.80
C THR A 803 -49.25 -16.10 -16.40
N ASP A 804 -48.80 -16.88 -17.38
CA ASP A 804 -47.92 -18.03 -17.12
C ASP A 804 -46.46 -17.64 -16.82
N PHE A 805 -46.11 -16.35 -16.97
CA PHE A 805 -44.77 -15.85 -16.72
C PHE A 805 -44.45 -15.79 -15.23
N LYS A 806 -43.26 -16.27 -14.86
CA LYS A 806 -42.73 -16.18 -13.50
C LYS A 806 -41.38 -15.48 -13.51
N LEU A 807 -41.23 -14.43 -12.71
CA LEU A 807 -39.92 -13.84 -12.42
C LEU A 807 -39.13 -14.82 -11.56
N ASN A 808 -38.24 -15.57 -12.20
CA ASN A 808 -37.39 -16.52 -11.51
C ASN A 808 -36.37 -15.77 -10.65
N SER A 809 -36.61 -15.72 -9.34
CA SER A 809 -35.72 -15.16 -8.34
C SER A 809 -34.44 -15.98 -8.10
N MET A 810 -34.10 -16.93 -8.97
CA MET A 810 -32.79 -17.61 -9.00
C MET A 810 -31.95 -17.21 -10.22
N LYS A 811 -32.50 -16.42 -11.15
CA LYS A 811 -31.77 -15.85 -12.29
C LYS A 811 -31.60 -14.34 -12.08
N ASN A 812 -30.42 -13.80 -12.37
CA ASN A 812 -30.07 -12.38 -12.16
C ASN A 812 -31.12 -11.43 -12.77
N GLU A 813 -31.54 -11.72 -14.00
CA GLU A 813 -32.56 -10.95 -14.73
C GLU A 813 -33.90 -10.83 -13.99
N GLY A 814 -34.34 -11.88 -13.29
CA GLY A 814 -35.58 -11.85 -12.51
C GLY A 814 -35.52 -10.89 -11.30
N TYR A 815 -34.36 -10.75 -10.66
CA TYR A 815 -34.17 -9.78 -9.57
C TYR A 815 -34.13 -8.35 -10.08
N VAL A 816 -33.47 -8.11 -11.23
CA VAL A 816 -33.40 -6.78 -11.83
C VAL A 816 -34.81 -6.30 -12.22
N TYR A 817 -35.62 -7.15 -12.86
CA TYR A 817 -37.02 -6.80 -13.16
C TYR A 817 -37.85 -6.51 -11.90
N GLN A 818 -37.65 -7.28 -10.81
CA GLN A 818 -38.31 -6.97 -9.55
C GLN A 818 -37.88 -5.62 -8.97
N CYS A 819 -36.58 -5.28 -9.04
CA CYS A 819 -36.05 -4.00 -8.61
C CYS A 819 -36.66 -2.85 -9.42
N VAL A 820 -36.72 -2.99 -10.75
CA VAL A 820 -37.36 -2.03 -11.65
C VAL A 820 -38.81 -1.79 -11.25
N LEU A 821 -39.60 -2.85 -11.05
CA LEU A 821 -41.01 -2.72 -10.64
C LEU A 821 -41.18 -2.10 -9.25
N ALA A 822 -40.21 -2.28 -8.36
CA ALA A 822 -40.32 -1.83 -6.98
C ALA A 822 -39.87 -0.39 -6.77
N ALA A 823 -38.74 0.00 -7.38
CA ALA A 823 -38.11 1.30 -7.17
C ALA A 823 -38.23 2.24 -8.38
N CYS A 824 -38.18 1.70 -9.61
CA CYS A 824 -38.01 2.47 -10.84
C CYS A 824 -39.30 2.55 -11.68
N ALA A 825 -40.42 1.98 -11.22
CA ALA A 825 -41.65 1.94 -12.00
C ALA A 825 -42.17 3.35 -12.37
N GLU A 826 -41.80 4.36 -11.57
CA GLU A 826 -42.16 5.76 -11.79
C GLU A 826 -41.25 6.47 -12.83
N ASN A 827 -40.14 5.87 -13.26
CA ASN A 827 -39.25 6.37 -14.31
C ASN A 827 -39.81 6.15 -15.71
N SER A 828 -39.24 6.83 -16.71
CA SER A 828 -39.64 6.61 -18.10
C SER A 828 -39.21 5.21 -18.58
N ILE A 829 -39.99 4.61 -19.48
CA ILE A 829 -39.64 3.31 -20.08
C ILE A 829 -38.33 3.35 -20.86
N TYR A 830 -37.98 4.51 -21.43
CA TYR A 830 -36.71 4.72 -22.12
C TYR A 830 -35.54 4.67 -21.15
N GLU A 831 -35.63 5.39 -20.03
CA GLU A 831 -34.63 5.35 -18.96
C GLU A 831 -34.46 3.92 -18.43
N ILE A 832 -35.57 3.24 -18.13
CA ILE A 832 -35.54 1.83 -17.68
C ILE A 832 -34.87 0.92 -18.72
N ASN A 833 -35.13 1.11 -20.01
CA ASN A 833 -34.51 0.29 -21.04
C ASN A 833 -33.02 0.58 -21.21
N GLU A 834 -32.58 1.82 -21.06
CA GLU A 834 -31.14 2.13 -21.00
C GLU A 834 -30.49 1.47 -19.78
N MET A 835 -31.12 1.54 -18.59
CA MET A 835 -30.68 0.83 -17.38
C MET A 835 -30.47 -0.67 -17.63
N LEU A 836 -31.44 -1.31 -18.30
CA LEU A 836 -31.40 -2.75 -18.56
C LEU A 836 -30.30 -3.10 -19.56
N LYS A 837 -30.17 -2.35 -20.66
CA LYS A 837 -29.13 -2.57 -21.69
C LYS A 837 -27.72 -2.44 -21.12
N GLU A 838 -27.45 -1.39 -20.35
CA GLU A 838 -26.14 -1.14 -19.73
C GLU A 838 -25.72 -2.27 -18.78
N ASN A 839 -26.69 -3.00 -18.22
CA ASN A 839 -26.47 -4.12 -17.31
C ASN A 839 -26.62 -5.49 -17.99
N GLY A 840 -26.70 -5.53 -19.34
CA GLY A 840 -26.82 -6.76 -20.12
C GLY A 840 -28.13 -7.53 -19.87
N ILE A 841 -29.21 -6.82 -19.53
CA ILE A 841 -30.55 -7.34 -19.32
C ILE A 841 -31.45 -6.99 -20.51
N THR A 842 -32.35 -7.91 -20.87
CA THR A 842 -33.28 -7.71 -21.99
C THR A 842 -34.18 -6.49 -21.74
N PRO A 843 -34.30 -5.55 -22.69
CA PRO A 843 -35.19 -4.40 -22.57
C PRO A 843 -36.68 -4.79 -22.47
N LEU A 844 -37.47 -3.93 -21.87
CA LEU A 844 -38.93 -4.02 -21.82
C LEU A 844 -39.56 -3.46 -23.11
N GLY A 845 -40.71 -4.01 -23.50
CA GLY A 845 -41.49 -3.55 -24.64
C GLY A 845 -42.03 -4.72 -25.45
N SER A 846 -42.53 -4.42 -26.66
CA SER A 846 -42.86 -5.47 -27.62
C SER A 846 -41.62 -6.25 -28.03
N ASP A 847 -41.76 -7.57 -28.09
CA ASP A 847 -40.72 -8.45 -28.63
C ASP A 847 -40.61 -8.26 -30.16
N PRO A 848 -39.44 -7.85 -30.69
CA PRO A 848 -39.25 -7.68 -32.13
C PRO A 848 -39.46 -8.97 -32.93
N ASP A 849 -39.24 -10.13 -32.30
CA ASP A 849 -39.38 -11.45 -32.95
C ASP A 849 -40.83 -11.96 -32.95
N LEU A 850 -41.75 -11.26 -32.25
CA LEU A 850 -43.19 -11.57 -32.16
C LEU A 850 -44.10 -10.50 -32.83
N GLN A 851 -43.50 -9.45 -33.41
CA GLN A 851 -44.18 -8.42 -34.21
C GLN A 851 -44.26 -8.83 -35.68
#